data_AF-A0A3D1IAD9-F1
#
_entry.id   AF-A0A3D1IAD9-F1
#
_cell.length_a   1.000
_cell.length_b   1.000
_cell.length_c   1.000
_cell.angle_alpha   90.00
_cell.angle_beta   90.00
_cell.angle_gamma   90.00
#
_symmetry.space_group_name_H-M   'P 1'
#
loop_
_entity.id
_entity.type
_entity.pdbx_description
1 polymer ?
#
loop_
_entity_poly.entity_id
_entity_poly.type
_entity_poly.pdbx_seq_one_letter_code
_entity_poly.pdbx_strand_id
1 'polypeptide(L)'
;MKILDPAAILAVVTIGFLGSSGNGLPWRDLRPAPSSSRSDEASRDATAQLASALDRLQAHLDGAAPLQGVELVRIREVFASDGRQLAASADMLRRALRVVESYEAKEGPLFLNPKTWNGFPRRPTPGIELDQALFELQQALLDHAYTPENLVKYRSVLEGAAFKTSAYFPGSVRAAPDPSKSYRVRINASQPTPWGSPVMFDEDPARRPTGCYLAPGSFARVTVPPALVAKGFAVRVGAHSWDLSEKTTIKRLDRVSLVFPIEARTTLIANPLGGGVYIEVPPKANAGIVQVAIQNVVPAPFFSARSFDKTSLKQWREIERRNPGPWADFESDRFMMQVPTSWVFRYDDPARLLKDWDKALDIVSTLFGRPKVRPKSVLYLQVDVVLRGDAFYPGYPQSNFNYDPHKPEDGHSDHWLLKGPQTDGATVFHELGHAQLFTKFRGEVEAVVNLPYVAVLNKGFGVPLDEAFGRSFHNPNISLDQAAIMWMVTQNFRDGKPMDISDSERNEVRYQHRGYAKYVEIAKLFGWKTLERFWRTYQLDYLKGVQPEDRNADPTDARILRLSEAVGCDLTPLIHFWGVQPENPAELRAAIAQRGLRPSAKIYDRLAHYRTLIPMSREEFARHAAVIYPGGVRPGLNPNFGEGWYYVWMQKYDRSHGEAARAALQRILDIYFPYGRPRR
;
A
#
# COMPACT_ATOMS: atom_id res chain seq x y z
N MET A 1 -0.73 17.12 13.54
CA MET A 1 -1.34 16.02 12.76
C MET A 1 -2.47 15.46 13.63
N LYS A 2 -3.73 15.79 13.32
CA LYS A 2 -4.88 15.38 14.14
C LYS A 2 -4.97 13.85 14.10
N ILE A 3 -4.96 13.21 15.27
CA ILE A 3 -5.29 11.80 15.44
C ILE A 3 -6.68 11.62 14.83
N LEU A 4 -6.76 10.96 13.68
CA LEU A 4 -8.05 10.58 13.09
C LEU A 4 -8.74 9.66 14.10
N ASP A 5 -9.99 9.99 14.38
CA ASP A 5 -10.86 9.24 15.29
C ASP A 5 -10.91 7.76 14.87
N PRO A 6 -10.56 6.79 15.76
CA PRO A 6 -10.70 5.36 15.49
C PRO A 6 -12.13 4.94 15.10
N ALA A 7 -13.16 5.74 15.41
CA ALA A 7 -14.52 5.51 14.93
C ALA A 7 -14.64 5.61 13.39
N ALA A 8 -13.80 6.41 12.72
CA ALA A 8 -13.72 6.45 11.26
C ALA A 8 -13.13 5.16 10.67
N ILE A 9 -12.33 4.42 11.45
CA ILE A 9 -11.78 3.11 11.07
C ILE A 9 -12.82 2.00 11.28
N LEU A 10 -13.69 2.12 12.27
CA LEU A 10 -14.72 1.11 12.58
C LEU A 10 -15.81 1.01 11.48
N ALA A 11 -16.11 2.10 10.77
CA ALA A 11 -17.13 2.13 9.72
C ALA A 11 -16.69 1.54 8.37
N VAL A 12 -15.39 1.30 8.17
CA VAL A 12 -14.82 0.87 6.87
C VAL A 12 -14.66 -0.66 6.77
N VAL A 13 -14.81 -1.39 7.88
CA VAL A 13 -14.55 -2.85 7.92
C VAL A 13 -15.81 -3.71 7.74
N THR A 14 -17.02 -3.12 7.80
CA THR A 14 -18.29 -3.86 7.68
C THR A 14 -18.71 -4.17 6.23
N ILE A 15 -17.94 -3.75 5.22
CA ILE A 15 -18.13 -4.23 3.84
C ILE A 15 -17.11 -5.34 3.58
N GLY A 16 -17.56 -6.56 3.88
CA GLY A 16 -17.11 -7.84 3.36
C GLY A 16 -15.72 -7.93 2.73
N PHE A 17 -14.87 -8.72 3.40
CA PHE A 17 -13.91 -9.63 2.75
C PHE A 17 -14.64 -10.68 1.87
N LEU A 18 -15.45 -10.23 0.92
CA LEU A 18 -15.80 -10.98 -0.28
C LEU A 18 -14.86 -10.46 -1.36
N GLY A 19 -14.10 -11.37 -1.97
CA GLY A 19 -12.99 -11.03 -2.85
C GLY A 19 -13.32 -9.89 -3.81
N SER A 20 -12.61 -8.77 -3.66
CA SER A 20 -12.17 -8.05 -4.85
C SER A 20 -11.17 -8.97 -5.54
N SER A 21 -11.71 -9.90 -6.31
CA SER A 21 -11.02 -10.37 -7.51
C SER A 21 -10.45 -9.12 -8.15
N GLY A 22 -9.12 -9.05 -8.24
CA GLY A 22 -8.50 -8.06 -9.07
C GLY A 22 -9.17 -8.17 -10.43
N ASN A 23 -9.86 -7.11 -10.84
CA ASN A 23 -10.05 -6.84 -12.26
C ASN A 23 -8.70 -6.37 -12.82
N GLY A 24 -7.65 -7.17 -12.62
CA GLY A 24 -6.67 -7.36 -13.67
C GLY A 24 -7.45 -8.09 -14.76
N LEU A 25 -7.75 -7.39 -15.84
CA LEU A 25 -8.29 -8.00 -17.05
C LEU A 25 -7.54 -9.33 -17.28
N PRO A 26 -8.23 -10.48 -17.29
CA PRO A 26 -7.58 -11.71 -17.69
C PRO A 26 -7.17 -11.53 -19.15
N TRP A 27 -5.89 -11.80 -19.43
CA TRP A 27 -5.39 -12.01 -20.78
C TRP A 27 -6.24 -13.11 -21.43
N ARG A 28 -7.22 -12.72 -22.24
CA ARG A 28 -8.08 -13.64 -23.00
C ARG A 28 -7.96 -13.34 -24.48
N ASP A 29 -7.75 -14.44 -25.22
CA ASP A 29 -7.71 -14.55 -26.67
C ASP A 29 -8.81 -13.73 -27.36
N LEU A 30 -8.40 -12.73 -28.14
CA LEU A 30 -9.24 -12.08 -29.14
C LEU A 30 -9.33 -12.99 -30.36
N ARG A 31 -10.30 -13.92 -30.38
CA ARG A 31 -10.85 -14.44 -31.65
C ARG A 31 -12.22 -13.81 -31.88
N PRO A 32 -12.49 -13.23 -33.05
CA PRO A 32 -13.81 -12.66 -33.34
C PRO A 32 -14.86 -13.78 -33.42
N ALA A 33 -15.96 -13.61 -32.70
CA ALA A 33 -17.22 -14.31 -32.94
C ALA A 33 -17.91 -13.70 -34.19
N PRO A 34 -18.72 -14.47 -34.94
CA PRO A 34 -19.36 -13.96 -36.15
C PRO A 34 -20.36 -12.85 -35.84
N SER A 35 -20.30 -11.74 -36.59
CA SER A 35 -21.16 -10.57 -36.41
C SER A 35 -22.61 -10.85 -36.82
N SER A 36 -23.56 -10.29 -36.07
CA SER A 36 -24.99 -10.30 -36.39
C SER A 36 -25.46 -8.89 -36.71
N SER A 37 -26.41 -8.74 -37.63
CA SER A 37 -26.89 -7.44 -38.14
C SER A 37 -27.36 -6.46 -37.05
N ARG A 38 -27.90 -6.95 -35.93
CA ARG A 38 -28.31 -6.11 -34.78
C ARG A 38 -27.15 -5.46 -34.03
N SER A 39 -25.98 -6.10 -34.01
CA SER A 39 -24.78 -5.53 -33.36
C SER A 39 -24.15 -4.41 -34.20
N ASP A 40 -24.27 -4.49 -35.52
CA ASP A 40 -23.76 -3.48 -36.44
C ASP A 40 -24.62 -2.21 -36.44
N GLU A 41 -25.95 -2.35 -36.33
CA GLU A 41 -26.87 -1.21 -36.20
C GLU A 41 -26.67 -0.44 -34.90
N ALA A 42 -26.56 -1.12 -33.76
CA ALA A 42 -26.30 -0.48 -32.46
C ALA A 42 -24.94 0.23 -32.44
N SER A 43 -23.91 -0.33 -33.08
CA SER A 43 -22.60 0.33 -33.18
C SER A 43 -22.62 1.57 -34.09
N ARG A 44 -23.42 1.55 -35.16
CA ARG A 44 -23.60 2.72 -36.05
C ARG A 44 -24.36 3.84 -35.35
N ASP A 45 -25.42 3.52 -34.60
CA ASP A 45 -26.18 4.49 -33.82
C ASP A 45 -25.30 5.16 -32.74
N ALA A 46 -24.54 4.36 -31.97
CA ALA A 46 -23.58 4.88 -30.99
C ALA A 46 -22.53 5.82 -31.63
N THR A 47 -22.02 5.47 -32.81
CA THR A 47 -21.05 6.31 -33.54
C THR A 47 -21.67 7.65 -33.96
N ALA A 48 -22.92 7.63 -34.46
CA ALA A 48 -23.63 8.84 -34.86
C ALA A 48 -23.97 9.75 -33.66
N GLN A 49 -24.40 9.15 -32.54
CA GLN A 49 -24.69 9.86 -31.30
C GLN A 49 -23.43 10.53 -30.74
N LEU A 50 -22.31 9.81 -30.72
CA LEU A 50 -21.03 10.35 -30.27
C LEU A 50 -20.53 11.50 -31.15
N ALA A 51 -20.62 11.37 -32.48
CA ALA A 51 -20.30 12.46 -33.40
C ALA A 51 -21.17 13.70 -33.13
N SER A 52 -22.47 13.51 -32.95
CA SER A 52 -23.40 14.60 -32.61
C SER A 52 -23.07 15.26 -31.28
N ALA A 53 -22.72 14.48 -30.25
CA ALA A 53 -22.32 14.99 -28.95
C ALA A 53 -21.04 15.84 -29.03
N LEU A 54 -20.03 15.38 -29.78
CA LEU A 54 -18.80 16.13 -30.04
C LEU A 54 -19.07 17.44 -30.78
N ASP A 55 -19.87 17.40 -31.85
CA ASP A 55 -20.19 18.59 -32.65
C ASP A 55 -20.98 19.64 -31.84
N ARG A 56 -21.94 19.18 -31.02
CA ARG A 56 -22.70 20.06 -30.13
C ARG A 56 -21.81 20.67 -29.06
N LEU A 57 -20.92 19.90 -28.45
CA LEU A 57 -19.99 20.41 -27.46
C LEU A 57 -18.97 21.38 -28.07
N GLN A 58 -18.51 21.13 -29.29
CA GLN A 58 -17.67 22.06 -30.04
C GLN A 58 -18.42 23.38 -30.34
N ALA A 59 -19.66 23.31 -30.83
CA ALA A 59 -20.48 24.49 -31.11
C ALA A 59 -20.80 25.30 -29.84
N HIS A 60 -20.95 24.63 -28.70
CA HIS A 60 -21.05 25.25 -27.39
C HIS A 60 -19.80 26.05 -27.05
N LEU A 61 -18.63 25.41 -27.14
CA LEU A 61 -17.34 26.06 -26.88
C LEU A 61 -17.14 27.24 -27.83
N ASP A 62 -17.51 27.11 -29.10
CA ASP A 62 -17.43 28.16 -30.13
C ASP A 62 -18.43 29.31 -29.94
N GLY A 63 -19.34 29.21 -28.97
CA GLY A 63 -20.38 30.20 -28.73
C GLY A 63 -21.48 30.24 -29.82
N ALA A 64 -21.43 29.31 -30.78
CA ALA A 64 -22.35 29.22 -31.89
C ALA A 64 -23.71 28.63 -31.47
N ALA A 65 -23.69 27.68 -30.54
CA ALA A 65 -24.89 27.07 -29.97
C ALA A 65 -24.70 26.77 -28.48
N PRO A 66 -24.93 27.75 -27.58
CA PRO A 66 -24.85 27.53 -26.15
C PRO A 66 -25.77 26.39 -25.68
N LEU A 67 -25.29 25.60 -24.72
CA LEU A 67 -25.97 24.41 -24.19
C LEU A 67 -26.30 24.67 -22.73
N GLN A 68 -27.45 24.17 -22.29
CA GLN A 68 -27.86 24.20 -20.88
C GLN A 68 -27.18 23.07 -20.10
N GLY A 69 -27.12 23.19 -18.76
CA GLY A 69 -26.49 22.19 -17.89
C GLY A 69 -27.03 20.77 -18.11
N VAL A 70 -28.34 20.61 -18.30
CA VAL A 70 -28.97 19.30 -18.60
C VAL A 70 -28.48 18.68 -19.92
N GLU A 71 -28.16 19.51 -20.91
CA GLU A 71 -27.64 19.03 -22.20
C GLU A 71 -26.18 18.62 -22.08
N LEU A 72 -25.38 19.34 -21.30
CA LEU A 72 -23.99 18.99 -20.98
C LEU A 72 -23.92 17.66 -20.20
N VAL A 73 -24.82 17.44 -19.25
CA VAL A 73 -24.94 16.15 -18.53
C VAL A 73 -25.25 15.00 -19.49
N ARG A 74 -26.16 15.19 -20.46
CA ARG A 74 -26.44 14.17 -21.48
C ARG A 74 -25.23 13.90 -22.38
N ILE A 75 -24.49 14.93 -22.78
CA ILE A 75 -23.25 14.76 -23.56
C ILE A 75 -22.22 13.96 -22.77
N ARG A 76 -22.06 14.27 -21.48
CA ARG A 76 -21.22 13.51 -20.56
C ARG A 76 -21.62 12.02 -20.52
N GLU A 77 -22.90 11.73 -20.40
CA GLU A 77 -23.43 10.35 -20.39
C GLU A 77 -23.09 9.61 -21.70
N VAL A 78 -23.20 10.27 -22.86
CA VAL A 78 -22.81 9.69 -24.17
C VAL A 78 -21.31 9.37 -24.21
N PHE A 79 -20.44 10.24 -23.68
CA PHE A 79 -19.01 9.93 -23.63
C PHE A 79 -18.71 8.72 -22.74
N ALA A 80 -19.41 8.58 -21.62
CA ALA A 80 -19.25 7.44 -20.74
C ALA A 80 -19.78 6.12 -21.34
N SER A 81 -20.91 6.15 -22.06
CA SER A 81 -21.49 4.93 -22.68
C SER A 81 -20.78 4.51 -23.97
N ASP A 82 -20.42 5.48 -24.80
CA ASP A 82 -20.03 5.23 -26.19
C ASP A 82 -18.59 5.62 -26.52
N GLY A 83 -17.80 6.04 -25.52
CA GLY A 83 -16.41 6.46 -25.66
C GLY A 83 -15.50 5.49 -26.42
N ARG A 84 -15.79 4.18 -26.40
CA ARG A 84 -15.09 3.16 -27.21
C ARG A 84 -15.13 3.44 -28.72
N GLN A 85 -16.15 4.15 -29.20
CA GLN A 85 -16.33 4.49 -30.61
C GLN A 85 -15.48 5.69 -31.04
N LEU A 86 -14.80 6.38 -30.10
CA LEU A 86 -13.90 7.50 -30.43
C LEU A 86 -12.82 7.09 -31.44
N ALA A 87 -12.35 5.85 -31.37
CA ALA A 87 -11.33 5.29 -32.28
C ALA A 87 -11.92 4.57 -33.51
N ALA A 88 -13.23 4.73 -33.79
CA ALA A 88 -13.85 4.12 -34.97
C ALA A 88 -13.31 4.68 -36.29
N SER A 89 -12.90 5.96 -36.31
CA SER A 89 -12.31 6.61 -37.48
C SER A 89 -11.35 7.73 -37.10
N ALA A 90 -10.49 8.12 -38.05
CA ALA A 90 -9.62 9.28 -37.90
C ALA A 90 -10.42 10.60 -37.76
N ASP A 91 -11.59 10.70 -38.38
CA ASP A 91 -12.47 11.88 -38.28
C ASP A 91 -13.01 12.04 -36.85
N MET A 92 -13.48 10.94 -36.25
CA MET A 92 -13.98 10.94 -34.87
C MET A 92 -12.91 11.38 -33.88
N LEU A 93 -11.69 10.84 -34.01
CA LEU A 93 -10.55 11.25 -33.18
C LEU A 93 -10.23 12.74 -33.35
N ARG A 94 -10.25 13.27 -34.58
CA ARG A 94 -10.01 14.71 -34.81
C ARG A 94 -11.09 15.58 -34.16
N ARG A 95 -12.36 15.19 -34.25
CA ARG A 95 -13.47 15.91 -33.59
C ARG A 95 -13.26 15.93 -32.08
N ALA A 96 -12.95 14.78 -31.48
CA ALA A 96 -12.72 14.65 -30.06
C ALA A 96 -11.53 15.49 -29.58
N LEU A 97 -10.39 15.42 -30.26
CA LEU A 97 -9.20 16.22 -29.92
C LEU A 97 -9.45 17.73 -30.11
N ARG A 98 -10.19 18.13 -31.14
CA ARG A 98 -10.58 19.55 -31.34
C ARG A 98 -11.41 20.08 -30.17
N VAL A 99 -12.33 19.28 -29.63
CA VAL A 99 -13.11 19.64 -28.44
C VAL A 99 -12.18 19.84 -27.24
N VAL A 100 -11.24 18.91 -27.01
CA VAL A 100 -10.25 19.03 -25.92
C VAL A 100 -9.43 20.31 -26.08
N GLU A 101 -8.86 20.56 -27.26
CA GLU A 101 -8.06 21.75 -27.54
C GLU A 101 -8.85 23.05 -27.35
N SER A 102 -10.11 23.07 -27.81
CA SER A 102 -11.00 24.23 -27.71
C SER A 102 -11.36 24.53 -26.25
N TYR A 103 -11.67 23.50 -25.46
CA TYR A 103 -11.91 23.68 -24.03
C TYR A 103 -10.65 24.21 -23.35
N GLU A 104 -9.49 23.58 -23.57
CA GLU A 104 -8.26 23.96 -22.87
C GLU A 104 -7.80 25.38 -23.23
N ALA A 105 -8.16 25.87 -24.41
CA ALA A 105 -7.91 27.26 -24.83
C ALA A 105 -8.88 28.27 -24.21
N LYS A 106 -10.14 27.88 -23.95
CA LYS A 106 -11.20 28.80 -23.51
C LYS A 106 -11.41 28.80 -22.00
N GLU A 107 -11.51 27.62 -21.41
CA GLU A 107 -11.75 27.42 -19.97
C GLU A 107 -10.42 27.26 -19.19
N GLY A 108 -9.35 26.85 -19.88
CA GLY A 108 -8.10 26.41 -19.27
C GLY A 108 -8.13 24.92 -18.88
N PRO A 109 -6.98 24.23 -18.81
CA PRO A 109 -6.95 22.79 -18.61
C PRO A 109 -7.57 22.35 -17.28
N LEU A 110 -8.15 21.14 -17.24
CA LEU A 110 -8.67 20.55 -16.00
C LEU A 110 -7.59 20.56 -14.91
N PHE A 111 -8.02 20.85 -13.68
CA PHE A 111 -7.22 20.98 -12.46
C PHE A 111 -6.23 22.16 -12.46
N LEU A 112 -6.17 22.95 -13.54
CA LEU A 112 -5.42 24.20 -13.62
C LEU A 112 -6.31 25.42 -13.75
N ASN A 113 -7.56 25.24 -14.17
CA ASN A 113 -8.54 26.32 -14.24
C ASN A 113 -9.21 26.60 -12.87
N PRO A 114 -9.78 27.80 -12.66
CA PRO A 114 -10.39 28.18 -11.39
C PRO A 114 -11.53 27.27 -10.91
N LYS A 115 -12.29 26.66 -11.83
CA LYS A 115 -13.43 25.80 -11.51
C LYS A 115 -13.01 24.44 -10.95
N THR A 116 -11.87 23.92 -11.40
CA THR A 116 -11.44 22.54 -11.13
C THR A 116 -10.14 22.43 -10.33
N TRP A 117 -9.50 23.54 -9.98
CA TRP A 117 -8.22 23.59 -9.23
C TRP A 117 -8.19 22.72 -7.97
N ASN A 118 -9.29 22.65 -7.20
CA ASN A 118 -9.37 21.84 -5.98
C ASN A 118 -9.97 20.44 -6.20
N GLY A 119 -10.09 20.02 -7.46
CA GLY A 119 -10.91 18.88 -7.86
C GLY A 119 -12.41 19.22 -7.81
N PHE A 120 -13.25 18.24 -8.16
CA PHE A 120 -14.70 18.42 -8.23
C PHE A 120 -15.47 17.13 -7.90
N PRO A 121 -16.73 17.20 -7.46
CA PRO A 121 -17.54 16.00 -7.21
C PRO A 121 -17.78 15.20 -8.49
N ARG A 122 -17.82 13.86 -8.38
CA ARG A 122 -18.17 12.99 -9.51
C ARG A 122 -19.65 13.09 -9.91
N ARG A 123 -20.53 13.33 -8.93
CA ARG A 123 -21.96 13.52 -9.15
C ARG A 123 -22.23 14.78 -9.99
N PRO A 124 -23.26 14.81 -10.84
CA PRO A 124 -23.67 16.02 -11.55
C PRO A 124 -23.81 17.20 -10.58
N THR A 125 -23.15 18.32 -10.89
CA THR A 125 -23.09 19.49 -10.01
C THR A 125 -23.26 20.77 -10.85
N PRO A 126 -24.18 21.68 -10.47
CA PRO A 126 -24.37 22.94 -11.18
C PRO A 126 -23.09 23.78 -11.27
N GLY A 127 -22.79 24.29 -12.46
CA GLY A 127 -21.67 25.19 -12.74
C GLY A 127 -20.36 24.50 -13.16
N ILE A 128 -20.31 23.16 -13.19
CA ILE A 128 -19.15 22.36 -13.61
C ILE A 128 -19.48 21.29 -14.65
N GLU A 129 -20.68 21.30 -15.22
CA GLU A 129 -21.16 20.25 -16.13
C GLU A 129 -20.30 20.14 -17.38
N LEU A 130 -19.79 21.27 -17.89
CA LEU A 130 -18.85 21.31 -19.02
C LEU A 130 -17.52 20.62 -18.66
N ASP A 131 -16.98 20.91 -17.47
CA ASP A 131 -15.73 20.32 -16.98
C ASP A 131 -15.88 18.80 -16.77
N GLN A 132 -17.03 18.36 -16.27
CA GLN A 132 -17.35 16.94 -16.12
C GLN A 132 -17.51 16.24 -17.48
N ALA A 133 -18.13 16.89 -18.47
CA ALA A 133 -18.21 16.34 -19.83
C ALA A 133 -16.81 16.17 -20.45
N LEU A 134 -15.93 17.17 -20.30
CA LEU A 134 -14.57 17.05 -20.79
C LEU A 134 -13.77 15.97 -20.05
N PHE A 135 -13.94 15.85 -18.74
CA PHE A 135 -13.29 14.80 -17.96
C PHE A 135 -13.60 13.42 -18.55
N GLU A 136 -14.87 13.11 -18.82
CA GLU A 136 -15.25 11.83 -19.43
C GLU A 136 -14.68 11.69 -20.85
N LEU A 137 -14.65 12.76 -21.65
CA LEU A 137 -14.05 12.73 -22.99
C LEU A 137 -12.54 12.43 -22.96
N GLN A 138 -11.78 13.11 -22.10
CA GLN A 138 -10.35 12.87 -21.94
C GLN A 138 -10.08 11.45 -21.41
N GLN A 139 -10.90 10.98 -20.47
CA GLN A 139 -10.80 9.63 -19.94
C GLN A 139 -11.08 8.57 -21.04
N ALA A 140 -12.14 8.74 -21.81
CA ALA A 140 -12.49 7.85 -22.91
C ALA A 140 -11.43 7.84 -24.03
N LEU A 141 -10.86 9.00 -24.37
CA LEU A 141 -9.73 9.08 -25.31
C LEU A 141 -8.52 8.30 -24.79
N LEU A 142 -8.15 8.48 -23.52
CA LEU A 142 -7.03 7.75 -22.92
C LEU A 142 -7.27 6.22 -22.98
N ASP A 143 -8.45 5.77 -22.59
CA ASP A 143 -8.78 4.34 -22.47
C ASP A 143 -8.91 3.62 -23.81
N HIS A 144 -9.33 4.33 -24.86
CA HIS A 144 -9.74 3.69 -26.11
C HIS A 144 -8.97 4.14 -27.36
N ALA A 145 -8.39 5.35 -27.37
CA ALA A 145 -7.69 5.85 -28.56
C ALA A 145 -6.22 5.40 -28.61
N TYR A 146 -5.54 5.25 -27.47
CA TYR A 146 -4.09 5.01 -27.41
C TYR A 146 -3.72 3.52 -27.27
N THR A 147 -4.31 2.65 -28.10
CA THR A 147 -3.96 1.22 -28.18
C THR A 147 -2.81 0.96 -29.16
N PRO A 148 -2.05 -0.16 -29.04
CA PRO A 148 -0.97 -0.48 -29.98
C PRO A 148 -1.38 -0.39 -31.46
N GLU A 149 -2.57 -0.87 -31.80
CA GLU A 149 -3.11 -0.87 -33.17
C GLU A 149 -3.43 0.55 -33.63
N ASN A 150 -4.07 1.35 -32.77
CA ASN A 150 -4.48 2.71 -33.09
C ASN A 150 -3.28 3.66 -33.23
N LEU A 151 -2.18 3.44 -32.49
CA LEU A 151 -0.95 4.21 -32.68
C LEU A 151 -0.36 4.04 -34.08
N VAL A 152 -0.56 2.88 -34.72
CA VAL A 152 -0.14 2.66 -36.11
C VAL A 152 -1.19 3.23 -37.06
N LYS A 153 -2.46 2.87 -36.87
CA LYS A 153 -3.57 3.19 -37.79
C LYS A 153 -3.87 4.69 -37.87
N TYR A 154 -3.83 5.39 -36.74
CA TYR A 154 -4.23 6.80 -36.62
C TYR A 154 -3.08 7.70 -36.19
N ARG A 155 -1.85 7.30 -36.53
CA ARG A 155 -0.63 8.04 -36.15
C ARG A 155 -0.69 9.53 -36.47
N SER A 156 -1.16 9.89 -37.66
CA SER A 156 -1.26 11.29 -38.10
C SER A 156 -2.27 12.15 -37.32
N VAL A 157 -3.10 11.52 -36.48
CA VAL A 157 -4.07 12.21 -35.61
C VAL A 157 -3.61 12.20 -34.15
N LEU A 158 -2.99 11.10 -33.70
CA LEU A 158 -2.63 10.91 -32.29
C LEU A 158 -1.22 11.41 -31.94
N GLU A 159 -0.28 11.42 -32.88
CA GLU A 159 1.09 11.88 -32.62
C GLU A 159 1.11 13.40 -32.44
N GLY A 160 1.57 13.85 -31.26
CA GLY A 160 1.55 15.26 -30.86
C GLY A 160 0.30 15.68 -30.08
N ALA A 161 -0.74 14.84 -30.03
CA ALA A 161 -1.95 15.13 -29.27
C ALA A 161 -1.70 14.96 -27.76
N ALA A 162 -1.56 16.07 -27.05
CA ALA A 162 -1.32 16.10 -25.60
C ALA A 162 -2.50 16.75 -24.86
N PHE A 163 -2.80 16.25 -23.67
CA PHE A 163 -3.70 16.96 -22.75
C PHE A 163 -2.89 17.91 -21.90
N LYS A 164 -3.21 19.21 -21.90
CA LYS A 164 -2.51 20.20 -21.08
C LYS A 164 -2.74 19.99 -19.58
N THR A 165 -3.78 19.23 -19.19
CA THR A 165 -3.96 18.77 -17.79
C THR A 165 -2.76 17.95 -17.28
N SER A 166 -1.96 17.37 -18.18
CA SER A 166 -0.69 16.73 -17.84
C SER A 166 0.26 17.63 -17.06
N ALA A 167 0.17 18.95 -17.21
CA ALA A 167 0.99 19.89 -16.43
C ALA A 167 0.65 19.89 -14.93
N TYR A 168 -0.59 19.57 -14.57
CA TYR A 168 -0.99 19.33 -13.18
C TYR A 168 -0.61 17.91 -12.73
N PHE A 169 -1.05 16.89 -13.48
CA PHE A 169 -0.74 15.50 -13.18
C PHE A 169 -0.73 14.64 -14.45
N PRO A 170 0.31 13.81 -14.70
CA PRO A 170 1.43 13.51 -13.80
C PRO A 170 2.46 14.64 -13.61
N GLY A 171 2.46 15.68 -14.43
CA GLY A 171 3.32 16.87 -14.26
C GLY A 171 4.02 17.29 -15.56
N SER A 172 4.42 18.56 -15.63
CA SER A 172 5.11 19.11 -16.79
C SER A 172 6.50 18.54 -17.00
N VAL A 173 6.86 18.33 -18.27
CA VAL A 173 8.24 18.02 -18.66
C VAL A 173 8.96 19.31 -19.01
N ARG A 174 10.14 19.55 -18.43
CA ARG A 174 10.88 20.82 -18.63
C ARG A 174 11.63 20.94 -19.96
N ALA A 175 11.64 19.89 -20.78
CA ALA A 175 12.34 19.82 -22.05
C ALA A 175 11.57 18.98 -23.08
N ALA A 176 11.67 19.33 -24.36
CA ALA A 176 11.16 18.49 -25.44
C ALA A 176 12.05 17.25 -25.62
N PRO A 177 11.48 16.08 -25.97
CA PRO A 177 12.27 14.91 -26.34
C PRO A 177 13.02 15.16 -27.65
N ASP A 178 14.18 14.53 -27.79
CA ASP A 178 14.95 14.52 -29.03
C ASP A 178 14.75 13.16 -29.73
N PRO A 179 14.08 13.11 -30.90
CA PRO A 179 13.81 11.87 -31.61
C PRO A 179 15.06 11.09 -32.03
N SER A 180 16.21 11.77 -32.15
CA SER A 180 17.49 11.13 -32.50
C SER A 180 18.18 10.47 -31.31
N LYS A 181 17.82 10.85 -30.08
CA LYS A 181 18.43 10.31 -28.86
C LYS A 181 17.83 8.97 -28.48
N SER A 182 18.71 8.05 -28.12
CA SER A 182 18.37 6.72 -27.60
C SER A 182 19.06 6.49 -26.26
N TYR A 183 18.28 6.14 -25.24
CA TYR A 183 18.77 5.80 -23.91
C TYR A 183 18.82 4.28 -23.77
N ARG A 184 19.98 3.74 -23.37
CA ARG A 184 20.18 2.31 -23.13
C ARG A 184 20.15 2.05 -21.64
N VAL A 185 19.22 1.21 -21.19
CA VAL A 185 18.96 0.97 -19.78
C VAL A 185 19.06 -0.52 -19.49
N ARG A 186 19.75 -0.87 -18.39
CA ARG A 186 19.78 -2.25 -17.90
C ARG A 186 18.69 -2.47 -16.87
N ILE A 187 17.98 -3.58 -17.00
CA ILE A 187 16.93 -4.01 -16.07
C ILE A 187 17.12 -5.48 -15.69
N ASN A 188 16.61 -5.87 -14.53
CA ASN A 188 16.41 -7.27 -14.19
C ASN A 188 15.08 -7.76 -14.77
N ALA A 189 15.14 -8.49 -15.88
CA ALA A 189 14.00 -9.09 -16.57
C ALA A 189 13.68 -10.51 -16.05
N SER A 190 13.88 -10.73 -14.75
CA SER A 190 13.53 -11.97 -14.06
C SER A 190 12.58 -11.69 -12.90
N GLN A 191 11.58 -12.55 -12.76
CA GLN A 191 10.69 -12.68 -11.62
C GLN A 191 10.42 -14.18 -11.43
N PRO A 192 11.40 -14.97 -10.95
CA PRO A 192 11.18 -16.39 -10.71
C PRO A 192 10.08 -16.60 -9.66
N THR A 193 9.56 -17.83 -9.56
CA THR A 193 8.57 -18.18 -8.53
C THR A 193 9.08 -17.80 -7.13
N PRO A 194 8.30 -17.05 -6.34
CA PRO A 194 8.66 -16.70 -4.97
C PRO A 194 8.86 -17.95 -4.11
N TRP A 195 9.80 -17.86 -3.15
CA TRP A 195 10.05 -18.93 -2.20
C TRP A 195 9.18 -18.77 -0.94
N GLY A 196 8.61 -19.87 -0.47
CA GLY A 196 7.78 -19.93 0.73
C GLY A 196 6.30 -19.68 0.46
N SER A 197 5.54 -19.38 1.51
CA SER A 197 4.11 -19.07 1.41
C SER A 197 3.85 -17.81 0.58
N PRO A 198 2.64 -17.58 0.05
CA PRO A 198 2.35 -16.41 -0.77
C PRO A 198 2.55 -15.10 0.00
N VAL A 199 2.91 -14.02 -0.69
CA VAL A 199 2.67 -12.63 -0.25
C VAL A 199 1.74 -11.92 -1.23
N MET A 200 1.13 -10.81 -0.83
CA MET A 200 0.27 -10.05 -1.73
C MET A 200 1.05 -9.57 -2.96
N PHE A 201 0.40 -9.57 -4.13
CA PHE A 201 0.93 -9.06 -5.42
C PHE A 201 2.15 -9.80 -6.00
N ASP A 202 2.52 -10.97 -5.47
CA ASP A 202 3.65 -11.77 -5.97
C ASP A 202 3.44 -12.31 -7.40
N GLU A 203 2.18 -12.54 -7.78
CA GLU A 203 1.75 -12.99 -9.11
C GLU A 203 1.45 -11.82 -10.06
N ASP A 204 1.59 -10.57 -9.61
CA ASP A 204 1.53 -9.42 -10.49
C ASP A 204 2.92 -9.16 -11.10
N PRO A 205 3.02 -8.60 -12.32
CA PRO A 205 4.29 -8.24 -12.91
C PRO A 205 5.18 -7.37 -12.00
N ALA A 206 6.49 -7.62 -12.04
CA ALA A 206 7.49 -6.82 -11.36
C ALA A 206 7.84 -5.61 -12.23
N ARG A 207 7.53 -4.43 -11.71
CA ARG A 207 7.81 -3.15 -12.37
C ARG A 207 9.30 -2.79 -12.27
N ARG A 208 9.93 -2.48 -13.40
CA ARG A 208 11.33 -2.03 -13.49
C ARG A 208 11.42 -0.60 -14.07
N PRO A 209 11.87 0.40 -13.28
CA PRO A 209 12.05 1.76 -13.76
C PRO A 209 13.17 1.83 -14.79
N THR A 210 13.02 2.74 -15.75
CA THR A 210 14.01 2.94 -16.81
C THR A 210 14.77 4.26 -16.69
N GLY A 211 14.37 5.15 -15.78
CA GLY A 211 14.90 6.52 -15.72
C GLY A 211 14.52 7.37 -16.94
N CYS A 212 13.53 6.95 -17.74
CA CYS A 212 13.01 7.70 -18.88
C CYS A 212 11.57 8.13 -18.62
N TYR A 213 11.18 9.27 -19.21
CA TYR A 213 9.83 9.80 -19.16
C TYR A 213 9.37 10.14 -20.57
N LEU A 214 8.15 9.68 -20.91
CA LEU A 214 7.49 10.03 -22.15
C LEU A 214 6.85 11.41 -21.99
N ALA A 215 7.24 12.37 -22.84
CA ALA A 215 6.59 13.66 -22.87
C ALA A 215 5.12 13.52 -23.34
N PRO A 216 4.17 14.30 -22.78
CA PRO A 216 2.77 14.25 -23.17
C PRO A 216 2.56 14.33 -24.69
N GLY A 217 1.72 13.44 -25.23
CA GLY A 217 1.40 13.37 -26.66
C GLY A 217 2.52 12.87 -27.58
N SER A 218 3.72 12.61 -27.04
CA SER A 218 4.84 12.09 -27.81
C SER A 218 4.73 10.58 -28.06
N PHE A 219 5.32 10.12 -29.16
CA PHE A 219 5.46 8.71 -29.48
C PHE A 219 6.91 8.28 -29.25
N ALA A 220 7.13 7.20 -28.52
CA ALA A 220 8.46 6.65 -28.29
C ALA A 220 8.57 5.22 -28.81
N ARG A 221 9.80 4.81 -29.13
CA ARG A 221 10.12 3.43 -29.52
C ARG A 221 10.93 2.77 -28.42
N VAL A 222 10.47 1.59 -27.99
CA VAL A 222 11.17 0.73 -27.05
C VAL A 222 11.66 -0.50 -27.79
N THR A 223 12.98 -0.68 -27.86
CA THR A 223 13.62 -1.83 -28.49
C THR A 223 14.19 -2.76 -27.43
N VAL A 224 13.79 -4.03 -27.49
CA VAL A 224 14.14 -5.07 -26.51
C VAL A 224 14.96 -6.20 -27.15
N PRO A 225 15.68 -7.01 -26.36
CA PRO A 225 16.29 -8.23 -26.88
C PRO A 225 15.22 -9.30 -27.19
N PRO A 226 15.51 -10.27 -28.09
CA PRO A 226 14.59 -11.35 -28.45
C PRO A 226 14.07 -12.15 -27.26
N ALA A 227 14.84 -12.17 -26.16
CA ALA A 227 14.49 -12.88 -24.94
C ALA A 227 13.18 -12.41 -24.28
N LEU A 228 12.66 -11.22 -24.62
CA LEU A 228 11.46 -10.61 -24.03
C LEU A 228 10.23 -10.67 -24.95
N VAL A 229 10.44 -10.92 -26.25
CA VAL A 229 9.40 -10.81 -27.29
C VAL A 229 8.38 -11.95 -27.16
N ALA A 230 7.08 -11.60 -27.17
CA ALA A 230 5.95 -12.52 -27.10
C ALA A 230 5.98 -13.46 -25.87
N LYS A 231 6.42 -12.92 -24.72
CA LYS A 231 6.57 -13.67 -23.46
C LYS A 231 5.83 -13.03 -22.28
N GLY A 232 4.85 -12.17 -22.56
CA GLY A 232 4.06 -11.48 -21.55
C GLY A 232 4.75 -10.28 -20.89
N PHE A 233 5.92 -9.86 -21.36
CA PHE A 233 6.50 -8.58 -20.98
C PHE A 233 5.69 -7.43 -21.59
N ALA A 234 5.65 -6.31 -20.89
CA ALA A 234 4.99 -5.10 -21.40
C ALA A 234 5.78 -3.84 -21.04
N VAL A 235 5.55 -2.77 -21.80
CA VAL A 235 5.99 -1.42 -21.47
C VAL A 235 4.85 -0.68 -20.80
N ARG A 236 5.06 -0.13 -19.61
CA ARG A 236 4.12 0.80 -18.97
C ARG A 236 4.58 2.24 -19.19
N VAL A 237 3.63 3.12 -19.49
CA VAL A 237 3.81 4.58 -19.51
C VAL A 237 2.91 5.22 -18.46
N GLY A 238 3.51 5.84 -17.46
CA GLY A 238 2.84 6.36 -16.27
C GLY A 238 2.95 5.39 -15.09
N ALA A 239 3.42 5.87 -13.95
CA ALA A 239 3.68 5.01 -12.79
C ALA A 239 2.45 4.77 -11.91
N HIS A 240 1.52 5.74 -11.86
CA HIS A 240 0.28 5.65 -11.10
C HIS A 240 -0.69 4.71 -11.80
N SER A 241 -0.80 3.49 -11.28
CA SER A 241 -1.60 2.42 -11.89
C SER A 241 -2.90 2.13 -11.14
N TRP A 242 -3.23 2.90 -10.11
CA TRP A 242 -4.51 2.80 -9.41
C TRP A 242 -5.59 3.54 -10.18
N ASP A 243 -6.68 2.83 -10.45
CA ASP A 243 -7.93 3.40 -10.95
C ASP A 243 -8.68 4.10 -9.81
N LEU A 244 -9.12 5.33 -10.04
CA LEU A 244 -9.83 6.16 -9.08
C LEU A 244 -11.32 6.38 -9.45
N SER A 245 -11.88 5.57 -10.35
CA SER A 245 -13.30 5.64 -10.76
C SER A 245 -14.28 5.63 -9.59
N GLU A 246 -13.94 4.92 -8.52
CA GLU A 246 -14.79 4.78 -7.32
C GLU A 246 -14.70 5.98 -6.36
N LYS A 247 -13.83 6.96 -6.63
CA LYS A 247 -13.72 8.15 -5.78
C LYS A 247 -14.87 9.12 -6.02
N THR A 248 -15.47 9.60 -4.93
CA THR A 248 -16.56 10.57 -4.94
C THR A 248 -16.12 11.97 -5.36
N THR A 249 -14.83 12.30 -5.16
CA THR A 249 -14.18 13.52 -5.62
C THR A 249 -13.10 13.19 -6.63
N ILE A 250 -13.19 13.81 -7.81
CA ILE A 250 -12.21 13.72 -8.88
C ILE A 250 -11.10 14.74 -8.61
N LYS A 251 -9.86 14.27 -8.61
CA LYS A 251 -8.66 15.12 -8.46
C LYS A 251 -7.62 14.95 -9.56
N ARG A 252 -7.74 13.92 -10.39
CA ARG A 252 -6.99 13.68 -11.62
C ARG A 252 -7.86 12.78 -12.51
N LEU A 253 -7.46 12.52 -13.76
CA LEU A 253 -8.08 11.44 -14.54
C LEU A 253 -7.98 10.11 -13.76
N ASP A 254 -9.01 9.28 -13.86
CA ASP A 254 -9.16 8.06 -13.06
C ASP A 254 -8.02 7.09 -13.34
N ARG A 255 -7.75 6.88 -14.63
CA ARG A 255 -6.57 6.17 -15.11
C ARG A 255 -5.64 7.19 -15.76
N VAL A 256 -4.34 7.03 -15.52
CA VAL A 256 -3.30 7.92 -16.09
C VAL A 256 -2.14 7.16 -16.70
N SER A 257 -2.18 5.82 -16.67
CA SER A 257 -1.13 4.95 -17.19
C SER A 257 -1.65 4.03 -18.27
N LEU A 258 -0.83 3.78 -19.28
CA LEU A 258 -1.09 2.84 -20.36
C LEU A 258 -0.05 1.72 -20.37
N VAL A 259 -0.44 0.55 -20.86
CA VAL A 259 0.43 -0.65 -20.93
C VAL A 259 0.41 -1.21 -22.35
N PHE A 260 1.59 -1.43 -22.91
CA PHE A 260 1.81 -1.89 -24.28
C PHE A 260 2.55 -3.23 -24.27
N PRO A 261 1.93 -4.33 -24.72
CA PRO A 261 2.60 -5.63 -24.81
C PRO A 261 3.84 -5.60 -25.71
N ILE A 262 4.85 -6.41 -25.37
CA ILE A 262 6.07 -6.56 -26.15
C ILE A 262 5.94 -7.79 -27.05
N GLU A 263 5.24 -7.62 -28.18
CA GLU A 263 4.99 -8.68 -29.17
C GLU A 263 6.03 -8.71 -30.30
N ALA A 264 6.83 -7.65 -30.42
CA ALA A 264 7.90 -7.53 -31.40
C ALA A 264 9.16 -6.93 -30.76
N ARG A 265 10.28 -6.97 -31.48
CA ARG A 265 11.54 -6.35 -31.02
C ARG A 265 11.42 -4.86 -30.72
N THR A 266 10.51 -4.16 -31.39
CA THR A 266 10.25 -2.74 -31.19
C THR A 266 8.77 -2.53 -30.90
N THR A 267 8.47 -1.92 -29.76
CA THR A 267 7.13 -1.51 -29.35
C THR A 267 7.02 0.01 -29.48
N LEU A 268 5.96 0.48 -30.14
CA LEU A 268 5.58 1.89 -30.17
C LEU A 268 4.70 2.19 -28.95
N ILE A 269 5.03 3.25 -28.22
CA ILE A 269 4.30 3.66 -27.02
C ILE A 269 3.88 5.13 -27.14
N ALA A 270 2.76 5.47 -26.53
CA ALA A 270 2.25 6.84 -26.44
C ALA A 270 1.41 7.01 -25.17
N ASN A 271 1.25 8.23 -24.67
CA ASN A 271 0.28 8.59 -23.64
C ASN A 271 0.00 10.11 -23.75
N PRO A 272 -1.27 10.56 -23.91
CA PRO A 272 -1.58 11.99 -24.01
C PRO A 272 -1.24 12.78 -22.75
N LEU A 273 -1.12 12.11 -21.60
CA LEU A 273 -0.66 12.68 -20.34
C LEU A 273 0.86 12.58 -20.13
N GLY A 274 1.55 11.78 -20.93
CA GLY A 274 2.94 11.39 -20.69
C GLY A 274 3.08 10.44 -19.49
N GLY A 275 4.30 10.24 -19.02
CA GLY A 275 4.56 9.42 -17.82
C GLY A 275 5.92 8.74 -17.82
N GLY A 276 6.36 8.28 -16.65
CA GLY A 276 7.56 7.45 -16.53
C GLY A 276 7.43 6.16 -17.35
N VAL A 277 8.52 5.71 -17.95
CA VAL A 277 8.57 4.48 -18.75
C VAL A 277 9.11 3.34 -17.90
N TYR A 278 8.37 2.23 -17.82
CA TYR A 278 8.72 1.05 -17.05
C TYR A 278 8.62 -0.21 -17.90
N ILE A 279 9.39 -1.23 -17.55
CA ILE A 279 9.18 -2.59 -18.07
C ILE A 279 8.45 -3.40 -17.00
N GLU A 280 7.32 -3.97 -17.37
CA GLU A 280 6.58 -4.96 -16.57
C GLU A 280 7.15 -6.35 -16.90
N VAL A 281 7.78 -6.96 -15.91
CA VAL A 281 8.37 -8.30 -16.00
C VAL A 281 7.30 -9.29 -15.53
N PRO A 282 6.86 -10.26 -16.35
CA PRO A 282 5.80 -11.15 -15.95
C PRO A 282 6.29 -12.17 -14.90
N PRO A 283 5.38 -12.72 -14.07
CA PRO A 283 5.71 -13.80 -13.17
C PRO A 283 6.35 -14.98 -13.91
N LYS A 284 7.27 -15.66 -13.23
CA LYS A 284 8.05 -16.81 -13.74
C LYS A 284 9.05 -16.45 -14.86
N ALA A 285 9.20 -15.18 -15.22
CA ALA A 285 10.25 -14.75 -16.15
C ALA A 285 11.65 -15.01 -15.60
N ASN A 286 12.59 -15.37 -16.48
CA ASN A 286 13.99 -15.65 -16.13
C ASN A 286 14.95 -15.20 -17.24
N ALA A 287 14.80 -13.96 -17.74
CA ALA A 287 15.64 -13.43 -18.82
C ALA A 287 16.96 -12.80 -18.32
N GLY A 288 17.20 -12.79 -17.01
CA GLY A 288 18.40 -12.22 -16.39
C GLY A 288 18.46 -10.69 -16.49
N ILE A 289 19.69 -10.15 -16.46
CA ILE A 289 19.93 -8.73 -16.72
C ILE A 289 19.98 -8.50 -18.22
N VAL A 290 19.11 -7.62 -18.72
CA VAL A 290 19.01 -7.30 -20.14
C VAL A 290 19.12 -5.79 -20.37
N GLN A 291 19.48 -5.39 -21.58
CA GLN A 291 19.52 -4.00 -21.99
C GLN A 291 18.34 -3.68 -22.92
N VAL A 292 17.61 -2.61 -22.60
CA VAL A 292 16.50 -2.05 -23.39
C VAL A 292 16.93 -0.69 -23.92
N ALA A 293 16.56 -0.37 -25.16
CA ALA A 293 16.80 0.95 -25.76
C ALA A 293 15.49 1.72 -25.90
N ILE A 294 15.45 2.99 -25.52
CA ILE A 294 14.26 3.83 -25.54
C ILE A 294 14.58 5.12 -26.30
N GLN A 295 13.80 5.43 -27.34
CA GLN A 295 14.00 6.59 -28.22
C GLN A 295 12.84 7.57 -28.12
N ASN A 296 13.12 8.86 -28.38
CA ASN A 296 12.15 9.96 -28.31
C ASN A 296 11.50 10.13 -26.93
N VAL A 297 12.33 10.08 -25.88
CA VAL A 297 11.95 10.31 -24.48
C VAL A 297 12.86 11.35 -23.87
N VAL A 298 12.50 11.86 -22.70
CA VAL A 298 13.41 12.65 -21.86
C VAL A 298 13.94 11.79 -20.71
N PRO A 299 15.13 12.07 -20.16
CA PRO A 299 15.56 11.43 -18.94
C PRO A 299 14.76 11.97 -17.74
N ALA A 300 14.55 11.12 -16.75
CA ALA A 300 13.94 11.45 -15.46
C ALA A 300 14.96 11.19 -14.35
N PRO A 301 14.84 11.85 -13.18
CA PRO A 301 15.72 11.52 -12.06
C PRO A 301 15.59 10.06 -11.65
N PHE A 302 16.70 9.32 -11.68
CA PHE A 302 16.72 7.93 -11.27
C PHE A 302 17.95 7.66 -10.41
N PHE A 303 17.73 7.19 -9.19
CA PHE A 303 18.81 6.72 -8.32
C PHE A 303 18.73 5.22 -8.14
N SER A 304 19.75 4.51 -8.61
CA SER A 304 19.82 3.05 -8.47
C SER A 304 20.89 2.63 -7.46
N ALA A 305 20.48 1.84 -6.47
CA ALA A 305 21.35 1.09 -5.56
C ALA A 305 21.40 -0.41 -5.90
N ARG A 306 20.83 -0.81 -7.05
CA ARG A 306 20.81 -2.21 -7.51
C ARG A 306 22.22 -2.77 -7.65
N SER A 307 22.40 -4.06 -7.38
CA SER A 307 23.72 -4.71 -7.41
C SER A 307 24.41 -4.65 -8.78
N PHE A 308 23.65 -4.60 -9.88
CA PHE A 308 24.19 -4.66 -11.23
C PHE A 308 24.35 -3.29 -11.93
N ASP A 309 23.75 -2.22 -11.42
CA ASP A 309 23.68 -0.91 -12.09
C ASP A 309 23.52 0.22 -11.08
N LYS A 310 24.63 0.68 -10.48
CA LYS A 310 24.62 1.65 -9.37
C LYS A 310 24.84 3.08 -9.86
N THR A 311 24.03 4.01 -9.37
CA THR A 311 24.24 5.45 -9.51
C THR A 311 25.20 5.93 -8.41
N SER A 312 26.28 6.60 -8.78
CA SER A 312 27.17 7.23 -7.78
C SER A 312 26.55 8.49 -7.19
N LEU A 313 26.92 8.88 -5.96
CA LEU A 313 26.46 10.15 -5.38
C LEU A 313 26.87 11.38 -6.21
N LYS A 314 28.04 11.32 -6.87
CA LYS A 314 28.48 12.36 -7.79
C LYS A 314 27.55 12.46 -8.99
N GLN A 315 27.30 11.34 -9.67
CA GLN A 315 26.36 11.27 -10.80
C GLN A 315 24.95 11.74 -10.39
N TRP A 316 24.49 11.35 -9.21
CA TRP A 316 23.21 11.82 -8.67
C TRP A 316 23.16 13.36 -8.55
N ARG A 317 24.18 13.96 -7.92
CA ARG A 317 24.20 15.40 -7.61
C ARG A 317 24.39 16.29 -8.84
N GLU A 318 25.21 15.82 -9.78
CA GLU A 318 25.63 16.58 -10.96
C GLU A 318 24.71 16.35 -12.16
N ILE A 319 24.08 15.16 -12.27
CA ILE A 319 23.35 14.73 -13.47
C ILE A 319 21.91 14.31 -13.11
N GLU A 320 21.73 13.18 -12.42
CA GLU A 320 20.41 12.52 -12.35
C GLU A 320 19.32 13.39 -11.72
N ARG A 321 19.60 14.05 -10.59
CA ARG A 321 18.59 14.86 -9.90
C ARG A 321 18.16 16.12 -10.66
N ARG A 322 18.87 16.45 -11.75
CA ARG A 322 18.62 17.62 -12.61
C ARG A 322 17.90 17.24 -13.91
N ASN A 323 17.64 15.95 -14.15
CA ASN A 323 16.90 15.50 -15.32
C ASN A 323 15.48 16.11 -15.35
N PRO A 324 14.94 16.42 -16.55
CA PRO A 324 13.75 17.25 -16.71
C PRO A 324 12.41 16.55 -16.40
N GLY A 325 12.41 15.23 -16.19
CA GLY A 325 11.19 14.48 -15.84
C GLY A 325 10.57 14.93 -14.50
N PRO A 326 9.24 14.95 -14.37
CA PRO A 326 8.54 15.46 -13.18
C PRO A 326 8.54 14.50 -11.99
N TRP A 327 8.93 13.25 -12.19
CA TRP A 327 9.01 12.21 -11.15
C TRP A 327 10.41 11.62 -11.06
N ALA A 328 10.80 11.28 -9.84
CA ALA A 328 12.02 10.58 -9.52
C ALA A 328 11.73 9.16 -9.01
N ASP A 329 12.42 8.17 -9.55
CA ASP A 329 12.39 6.78 -9.06
C ASP A 329 13.67 6.47 -8.29
N PHE A 330 13.57 5.88 -7.10
CA PHE A 330 14.71 5.29 -6.39
C PHE A 330 14.50 3.77 -6.28
N GLU A 331 15.51 2.97 -6.64
CA GLU A 331 15.40 1.50 -6.68
C GLU A 331 16.64 0.82 -6.08
N SER A 332 16.42 -0.21 -5.26
CA SER A 332 17.42 -1.19 -4.83
C SER A 332 16.96 -2.61 -5.20
N ASP A 333 17.74 -3.63 -4.83
CA ASP A 333 17.33 -5.03 -5.03
C ASP A 333 16.12 -5.45 -4.14
N ARG A 334 15.66 -4.58 -3.24
CA ARG A 334 14.58 -4.85 -2.26
C ARG A 334 13.45 -3.85 -2.29
N PHE A 335 13.75 -2.60 -2.62
CA PHE A 335 12.86 -1.47 -2.43
C PHE A 335 12.71 -0.68 -3.71
N MET A 336 11.52 -0.13 -3.92
CA MET A 336 11.30 0.91 -4.91
C MET A 336 10.50 2.04 -4.28
N MET A 337 10.76 3.27 -4.69
CA MET A 337 9.81 4.35 -4.46
C MET A 337 9.82 5.36 -5.59
N GLN A 338 8.70 6.06 -5.70
CA GLN A 338 8.53 7.18 -6.60
C GLN A 338 8.08 8.42 -5.83
N VAL A 339 8.78 9.53 -6.07
CA VAL A 339 8.48 10.84 -5.49
C VAL A 339 8.55 11.93 -6.56
N PRO A 340 7.88 13.08 -6.39
CA PRO A 340 7.99 14.20 -7.32
C PRO A 340 9.43 14.70 -7.40
N THR A 341 9.90 15.06 -8.60
CA THR A 341 11.22 15.69 -8.79
C THR A 341 11.35 16.98 -7.96
N SER A 342 10.24 17.70 -7.76
CA SER A 342 10.18 18.90 -6.93
C SER A 342 10.61 18.66 -5.47
N TRP A 343 10.58 17.41 -4.99
CA TRP A 343 11.03 17.07 -3.63
C TRP A 343 12.54 16.80 -3.54
N VAL A 344 13.22 16.52 -4.67
CA VAL A 344 14.54 15.88 -4.65
C VAL A 344 15.62 16.55 -5.52
N PHE A 345 15.31 17.62 -6.25
CA PHE A 345 16.31 18.29 -7.12
C PHE A 345 17.49 18.93 -6.37
N ARG A 346 17.40 19.09 -5.04
CA ARG A 346 18.50 19.46 -4.12
C ARG A 346 18.79 18.38 -3.06
N TYR A 347 18.22 17.18 -3.18
CA TYR A 347 18.47 16.08 -2.23
C TYR A 347 19.83 15.42 -2.49
N ASP A 348 20.65 15.27 -1.45
CA ASP A 348 22.08 14.99 -1.62
C ASP A 348 22.50 13.53 -1.45
N ASP A 349 21.76 12.72 -0.68
CA ASP A 349 22.19 11.37 -0.30
C ASP A 349 21.06 10.31 -0.35
N PRO A 350 20.58 9.95 -1.56
CA PRO A 350 19.67 8.82 -1.72
C PRO A 350 20.33 7.46 -1.44
N ALA A 351 21.67 7.38 -1.40
CA ALA A 351 22.37 6.13 -1.10
C ALA A 351 22.15 5.71 0.36
N ARG A 352 22.27 6.65 1.30
CA ARG A 352 21.94 6.40 2.71
C ARG A 352 20.47 6.04 2.90
N LEU A 353 19.57 6.77 2.24
CA LEU A 353 18.14 6.52 2.31
C LEU A 353 17.80 5.09 1.87
N LEU A 354 18.29 4.65 0.70
CA LEU A 354 18.05 3.29 0.20
C LEU A 354 18.71 2.22 1.09
N LYS A 355 19.87 2.50 1.68
CA LYS A 355 20.49 1.59 2.65
C LYS A 355 19.64 1.39 3.90
N ASP A 356 19.01 2.46 4.40
CA ASP A 356 18.12 2.38 5.56
C ASP A 356 16.83 1.59 5.22
N TRP A 357 16.26 1.80 4.02
CA TRP A 357 15.14 0.99 3.52
C TRP A 357 15.50 -0.48 3.33
N ASP A 358 16.64 -0.78 2.70
CA ASP A 358 17.14 -2.15 2.52
C ASP A 358 17.31 -2.86 3.86
N LYS A 359 17.87 -2.16 4.86
CA LYS A 359 18.02 -2.67 6.22
C LYS A 359 16.67 -3.02 6.84
N ALA A 360 15.68 -2.15 6.72
CA ALA A 360 14.35 -2.40 7.25
C ALA A 360 13.68 -3.62 6.58
N LEU A 361 13.76 -3.72 5.25
CA LEU A 361 13.14 -4.83 4.50
C LEU A 361 13.88 -6.16 4.68
N ASP A 362 15.19 -6.13 4.93
CA ASP A 362 15.97 -7.28 5.40
C ASP A 362 15.44 -7.81 6.73
N ILE A 363 15.15 -6.90 7.68
CA ILE A 363 14.59 -7.27 8.99
C ILE A 363 13.21 -7.90 8.83
N VAL A 364 12.32 -7.31 8.02
CA VAL A 364 10.98 -7.87 7.77
C VAL A 364 11.08 -9.25 7.10
N SER A 365 11.93 -9.39 6.08
CA SER A 365 12.10 -10.68 5.39
C SER A 365 12.67 -11.75 6.32
N THR A 366 13.65 -11.39 7.16
CA THR A 366 14.23 -12.31 8.15
C THR A 366 13.20 -12.70 9.22
N LEU A 367 12.41 -11.73 9.72
CA LEU A 367 11.34 -11.97 10.71
C LEU A 367 10.38 -13.06 10.25
N PHE A 368 9.97 -13.02 8.99
CA PHE A 368 9.04 -13.99 8.42
C PHE A 368 9.71 -15.19 7.74
N GLY A 369 11.02 -15.38 7.94
CA GLY A 369 11.77 -16.55 7.45
C GLY A 369 11.98 -16.61 5.94
N ARG A 370 11.89 -15.46 5.24
CA ARG A 370 11.97 -15.34 3.78
C ARG A 370 13.34 -14.90 3.28
N PRO A 371 13.68 -15.15 2.00
CA PRO A 371 14.84 -14.56 1.35
C PRO A 371 14.79 -13.02 1.41
N LYS A 372 15.97 -12.43 1.59
CA LYS A 372 16.17 -10.99 1.68
C LYS A 372 15.94 -10.26 0.36
N VAL A 373 16.42 -10.87 -0.73
CA VAL A 373 16.12 -10.45 -2.11
C VAL A 373 15.00 -11.35 -2.61
N ARG A 374 13.92 -10.73 -3.09
CA ARG A 374 12.74 -11.42 -3.62
C ARG A 374 12.66 -11.18 -5.15
N PRO A 375 11.89 -11.99 -5.88
CA PRO A 375 11.69 -11.79 -7.33
C PRO A 375 11.19 -10.37 -7.68
N LYS A 376 10.38 -9.80 -6.78
CA LYS A 376 9.78 -8.47 -6.87
C LYS A 376 10.21 -7.62 -5.66
N SER A 377 10.19 -6.29 -5.80
CA SER A 377 10.50 -5.39 -4.68
C SER A 377 9.56 -5.70 -3.51
N VAL A 378 10.12 -5.87 -2.31
CA VAL A 378 9.39 -6.21 -1.09
C VAL A 378 8.38 -5.13 -0.73
N LEU A 379 8.73 -3.87 -1.03
CA LEU A 379 7.88 -2.71 -0.85
C LEU A 379 8.11 -1.73 -2.02
N TYR A 380 7.02 -1.22 -2.57
CA TYR A 380 7.03 -0.13 -3.54
C TYR A 380 6.14 1.00 -3.03
N LEU A 381 6.74 2.15 -2.69
CA LEU A 381 6.00 3.33 -2.20
C LEU A 381 5.76 4.36 -3.30
N GLN A 382 4.56 4.95 -3.29
CA GLN A 382 4.19 6.04 -4.19
C GLN A 382 3.33 7.07 -3.43
N VAL A 383 3.32 8.31 -3.92
CA VAL A 383 2.37 9.36 -3.52
C VAL A 383 1.45 9.70 -4.69
N ASP A 384 0.23 10.14 -4.39
CA ASP A 384 -0.78 10.48 -5.39
C ASP A 384 -1.57 11.71 -4.91
N VAL A 385 -2.33 12.39 -5.78
CA VAL A 385 -3.13 13.58 -5.41
C VAL A 385 -4.31 13.25 -4.51
N VAL A 386 -4.64 11.95 -4.40
CA VAL A 386 -5.70 11.43 -3.54
C VAL A 386 -5.27 10.10 -2.94
N LEU A 387 -5.69 9.88 -1.69
CA LEU A 387 -5.51 8.61 -1.01
C LEU A 387 -6.24 7.50 -1.77
N ARG A 388 -5.56 6.38 -2.08
CA ARG A 388 -6.12 5.29 -2.89
C ARG A 388 -7.48 4.81 -2.38
N GLY A 389 -7.58 4.50 -1.09
CA GLY A 389 -8.83 4.07 -0.46
C GLY A 389 -9.31 5.10 0.57
N ASP A 390 -10.31 4.73 1.36
CA ASP A 390 -10.79 5.58 2.47
C ASP A 390 -10.07 5.24 3.79
N ALA A 391 -9.26 4.18 3.75
CA ALA A 391 -8.25 3.80 4.72
C ALA A 391 -6.89 3.58 4.01
N PHE A 392 -5.87 3.23 4.79
CA PHE A 392 -4.59 2.78 4.25
C PHE A 392 -4.71 1.31 3.81
N TYR A 393 -4.03 0.95 2.71
CA TYR A 393 -4.06 -0.42 2.18
C TYR A 393 -2.68 -0.88 1.72
N PRO A 394 -2.43 -2.20 1.67
CA PRO A 394 -1.27 -2.75 0.99
C PRO A 394 -1.37 -2.48 -0.52
N GLY A 395 -0.22 -2.36 -1.18
CA GLY A 395 -0.22 -2.17 -2.62
C GLY A 395 1.13 -2.39 -3.29
N TYR A 396 1.07 -2.53 -4.61
CA TYR A 396 2.22 -2.43 -5.48
C TYR A 396 1.88 -1.52 -6.68
N PRO A 397 2.03 -0.19 -6.54
CA PRO A 397 2.57 0.54 -5.39
C PRO A 397 1.60 0.65 -4.21
N GLN A 398 2.14 0.72 -3.01
CA GLN A 398 1.44 1.21 -1.83
C GLN A 398 1.37 2.75 -1.90
N SER A 399 0.16 3.27 -2.11
CA SER A 399 -0.12 4.70 -2.32
C SER A 399 -1.06 5.21 -1.23
N ASN A 400 -0.46 5.58 -0.10
CA ASN A 400 -1.16 5.91 1.14
C ASN A 400 -0.96 7.37 1.58
N PHE A 401 -0.34 8.21 0.74
CA PHE A 401 0.03 9.57 1.11
C PHE A 401 -0.29 10.55 -0.01
N ASN A 402 -0.90 11.68 0.38
CA ASN A 402 -1.30 12.71 -0.57
C ASN A 402 -0.10 13.56 -1.00
N TYR A 403 -0.09 13.91 -2.27
CA TYR A 403 0.79 14.88 -2.90
C TYR A 403 -0.05 16.06 -3.38
N ASP A 404 0.47 17.27 -3.21
CA ASP A 404 -0.14 18.49 -3.75
C ASP A 404 0.76 19.05 -4.87
N PRO A 405 0.36 18.93 -6.15
CA PRO A 405 1.12 19.48 -7.27
C PRO A 405 1.26 21.00 -7.26
N HIS A 406 0.39 21.70 -6.54
CA HIS A 406 0.42 23.16 -6.46
C HIS A 406 1.34 23.68 -5.36
N LYS A 407 1.72 22.82 -4.41
CA LYS A 407 2.59 23.21 -3.31
C LYS A 407 4.01 23.50 -3.83
N PRO A 408 4.53 24.72 -3.63
CA PRO A 408 5.92 25.01 -3.94
C PRO A 408 6.84 24.14 -3.08
N GLU A 409 7.84 23.55 -3.70
CA GLU A 409 8.83 22.72 -3.02
C GLU A 409 10.22 23.23 -3.36
N ASP A 410 11.12 23.02 -2.43
CA ASP A 410 12.46 23.57 -2.48
C ASP A 410 13.47 22.52 -2.99
N GLY A 411 13.04 21.33 -3.43
CA GLY A 411 13.94 20.29 -3.90
C GLY A 411 14.63 19.48 -2.81
N HIS A 412 14.32 19.75 -1.54
CA HIS A 412 14.77 18.96 -0.39
C HIS A 412 13.61 18.83 0.61
N SER A 413 12.54 18.16 0.17
CA SER A 413 11.30 18.10 0.94
C SER A 413 11.51 17.46 2.31
N ASP A 414 10.88 18.03 3.34
CA ASP A 414 10.91 17.52 4.71
C ASP A 414 9.98 16.31 4.93
N HIS A 415 9.42 15.78 3.84
CA HIS A 415 8.53 14.62 3.87
C HIS A 415 9.22 13.38 4.45
N TRP A 416 8.54 12.63 5.31
CA TRP A 416 9.12 11.50 6.05
C TRP A 416 9.68 10.39 5.14
N LEU A 417 9.12 10.22 3.94
CA LEU A 417 9.64 9.29 2.90
C LEU A 417 11.13 9.54 2.58
N LEU A 418 11.60 10.79 2.66
CA LEU A 418 12.98 11.18 2.40
C LEU A 418 13.87 11.18 3.66
N LYS A 419 13.30 10.92 4.84
CA LYS A 419 14.02 10.81 6.12
C LYS A 419 14.37 9.37 6.50
N GLY A 420 13.68 8.41 5.89
CA GLY A 420 13.92 6.98 6.07
C GLY A 420 12.86 6.27 6.93
N PRO A 421 12.84 4.93 6.90
CA PRO A 421 11.79 4.10 7.49
C PRO A 421 11.65 4.26 9.01
N GLN A 422 12.72 4.66 9.70
CA GLN A 422 12.78 4.84 11.14
C GLN A 422 12.10 6.13 11.64
N THR A 423 11.66 7.01 10.74
CA THR A 423 11.16 8.34 11.14
C THR A 423 9.65 8.27 11.41
N ASP A 424 8.88 7.79 10.43
CA ASP A 424 7.42 7.67 10.51
C ASP A 424 6.90 6.51 9.63
N GLY A 425 7.39 5.30 9.90
CA GLY A 425 7.04 4.11 9.12
C GLY A 425 5.82 3.33 9.58
N ALA A 426 5.15 3.71 10.67
CA ALA A 426 4.16 2.84 11.34
C ALA A 426 3.02 2.41 10.41
N THR A 427 2.39 3.35 9.72
CA THR A 427 1.36 3.05 8.72
C THR A 427 1.91 2.19 7.59
N VAL A 428 3.12 2.48 7.10
CA VAL A 428 3.69 1.73 5.97
C VAL A 428 3.99 0.28 6.33
N PHE A 429 4.56 0.05 7.52
CA PHE A 429 4.89 -1.29 7.98
C PHE A 429 3.66 -2.07 8.47
N HIS A 430 2.60 -1.38 8.90
CA HIS A 430 1.29 -2.00 9.16
C HIS A 430 0.76 -2.64 7.87
N GLU A 431 0.69 -1.88 6.77
CA GLU A 431 0.25 -2.42 5.48
C GLU A 431 1.21 -3.47 4.90
N LEU A 432 2.52 -3.30 5.08
CA LEU A 432 3.48 -4.33 4.70
C LEU A 432 3.28 -5.62 5.52
N GLY A 433 2.88 -5.50 6.78
CA GLY A 433 2.50 -6.60 7.66
C GLY A 433 1.31 -7.40 7.09
N HIS A 434 0.25 -6.70 6.67
CA HIS A 434 -0.86 -7.32 5.92
C HIS A 434 -0.36 -8.03 4.66
N ALA A 435 0.53 -7.38 3.89
CA ALA A 435 1.07 -7.93 2.65
C ALA A 435 1.84 -9.25 2.84
N GLN A 436 2.39 -9.53 4.03
CA GLN A 436 3.18 -10.74 4.26
C GLN A 436 2.35 -12.03 4.38
N LEU A 437 1.03 -11.93 4.57
CA LEU A 437 0.08 -13.07 4.64
C LEU A 437 0.50 -14.20 5.61
N PHE A 438 1.20 -13.85 6.69
CA PHE A 438 1.68 -14.81 7.69
C PHE A 438 0.57 -15.30 8.63
N THR A 439 0.78 -16.46 9.26
CA THR A 439 -0.19 -17.04 10.20
C THR A 439 -0.21 -16.32 11.54
N LYS A 440 -1.38 -16.26 12.15
CA LYS A 440 -1.65 -15.54 13.41
C LYS A 440 -2.76 -16.23 14.21
N PHE A 441 -2.87 -15.91 15.50
CA PHE A 441 -4.02 -16.35 16.29
C PHE A 441 -5.29 -15.67 15.79
N ARG A 442 -6.44 -16.28 16.07
CA ARG A 442 -7.75 -15.69 15.76
C ARG A 442 -7.90 -14.30 16.38
N GLY A 443 -8.39 -13.34 15.59
CA GLY A 443 -8.62 -11.96 16.02
C GLY A 443 -7.43 -11.01 15.90
N GLU A 444 -6.24 -11.51 15.54
CA GLU A 444 -5.02 -10.67 15.49
C GLU A 444 -4.82 -9.88 14.19
N VAL A 445 -5.75 -9.96 13.23
CA VAL A 445 -5.57 -9.45 11.86
C VAL A 445 -5.05 -8.01 11.83
N GLU A 446 -5.64 -7.13 12.63
CA GLU A 446 -5.27 -5.70 12.73
C GLU A 446 -4.35 -5.37 13.92
N ALA A 447 -3.81 -6.40 14.58
CA ALA A 447 -2.94 -6.25 15.74
C ALA A 447 -1.50 -6.63 15.38
N VAL A 448 -1.27 -7.90 15.03
CA VAL A 448 0.08 -8.45 14.83
C VAL A 448 0.77 -7.88 13.59
N VAL A 449 0.04 -7.29 12.66
CA VAL A 449 0.59 -6.60 11.48
C VAL A 449 1.44 -5.37 11.83
N ASN A 450 1.38 -4.87 13.07
CA ASN A 450 2.26 -3.81 13.57
C ASN A 450 3.65 -4.34 14.03
N LEU A 451 3.78 -5.64 14.31
CA LEU A 451 5.02 -6.27 14.80
C LEU A 451 6.26 -6.05 13.89
N PRO A 452 6.15 -6.05 12.54
CA PRO A 452 7.31 -5.82 11.67
C PRO A 452 8.01 -4.50 11.98
N TYR A 453 7.26 -3.43 12.30
CA TYR A 453 7.87 -2.14 12.59
C TYR A 453 8.61 -2.12 13.93
N VAL A 454 8.12 -2.88 14.93
CA VAL A 454 8.84 -3.09 16.20
C VAL A 454 10.22 -3.69 15.92
N ALA A 455 10.26 -4.74 15.10
CA ALA A 455 11.51 -5.40 14.72
C ALA A 455 12.44 -4.45 13.94
N VAL A 456 11.90 -3.69 13.00
CA VAL A 456 12.64 -2.69 12.21
C VAL A 456 13.28 -1.65 13.12
N LEU A 457 12.53 -1.02 14.02
CA LEU A 457 13.06 0.00 14.92
C LEU A 457 14.06 -0.59 15.91
N ASN A 458 13.71 -1.69 16.58
CA ASN A 458 14.55 -2.26 17.63
C ASN A 458 15.81 -2.93 17.07
N LYS A 459 15.66 -3.90 16.16
CA LYS A 459 16.80 -4.65 15.61
C LYS A 459 17.53 -3.86 14.53
N GLY A 460 16.78 -3.14 13.71
CA GLY A 460 17.34 -2.41 12.58
C GLY A 460 17.99 -1.11 13.04
N PHE A 461 17.34 -0.32 13.88
CA PHE A 461 17.81 1.03 14.19
C PHE A 461 18.24 1.23 15.65
N GLY A 462 18.26 0.17 16.46
CA GLY A 462 18.74 0.24 17.84
C GLY A 462 17.82 1.01 18.79
N VAL A 463 16.57 1.28 18.38
CA VAL A 463 15.56 1.92 19.23
C VAL A 463 15.25 1.00 20.41
N PRO A 464 15.21 1.50 21.67
CA PRO A 464 14.83 0.68 22.82
C PRO A 464 13.51 -0.07 22.57
N LEU A 465 13.42 -1.33 22.98
CA LEU A 465 12.31 -2.21 22.58
C LEU A 465 10.93 -1.64 22.98
N ASP A 466 10.83 -1.05 24.16
CA ASP A 466 9.57 -0.44 24.63
C ASP A 466 9.19 0.81 23.81
N GLU A 467 10.17 1.65 23.43
CA GLU A 467 9.91 2.78 22.53
C GLU A 467 9.52 2.30 21.12
N ALA A 468 10.21 1.28 20.59
CA ALA A 468 9.90 0.68 19.29
C ALA A 468 8.47 0.09 19.27
N PHE A 469 8.05 -0.55 20.36
CA PHE A 469 6.71 -1.08 20.53
C PHE A 469 5.65 0.02 20.64
N GLY A 470 5.91 1.07 21.40
CA GLY A 470 5.01 2.22 21.45
C GLY A 470 4.83 2.85 20.07
N ARG A 471 5.95 3.12 19.39
CA ARG A 471 5.98 3.74 18.05
C ARG A 471 5.40 2.87 16.95
N SER A 472 5.31 1.55 17.11
CA SER A 472 4.68 0.69 16.11
C SER A 472 3.18 0.92 15.93
N PHE A 473 2.56 1.66 16.85
CA PHE A 473 1.18 2.11 16.72
C PHE A 473 1.02 3.54 17.26
N HIS A 474 1.87 4.45 16.76
CA HIS A 474 1.80 5.91 16.93
C HIS A 474 1.71 6.44 18.39
N ASN A 475 2.14 5.67 19.39
CA ASN A 475 2.18 6.14 20.79
C ASN A 475 3.46 5.66 21.50
N PRO A 476 4.56 6.44 21.49
CA PRO A 476 5.84 6.05 22.07
C PRO A 476 5.79 5.81 23.59
N ASN A 477 4.74 6.24 24.28
CA ASN A 477 4.63 6.09 25.74
C ASN A 477 4.19 4.68 26.15
N ILE A 478 3.68 3.86 25.22
CA ILE A 478 3.18 2.52 25.54
C ILE A 478 4.34 1.51 25.50
N SER A 479 4.90 1.25 26.67
CA SER A 479 5.82 0.12 26.90
C SER A 479 5.07 -1.22 27.03
N LEU A 480 5.81 -2.32 27.07
CA LEU A 480 5.24 -3.65 27.39
C LEU A 480 4.53 -3.67 28.76
N ASP A 481 5.10 -2.99 29.76
CA ASP A 481 4.51 -2.86 31.08
C ASP A 481 3.18 -2.08 31.02
N GLN A 482 3.14 -1.00 30.25
CA GLN A 482 1.91 -0.24 30.02
C GLN A 482 0.85 -1.07 29.29
N ALA A 483 1.22 -1.81 28.24
CA ALA A 483 0.31 -2.72 27.54
C ALA A 483 -0.21 -3.85 28.45
N ALA A 484 0.62 -4.35 29.37
CA ALA A 484 0.21 -5.33 30.37
C ALA A 484 -0.81 -4.73 31.34
N ILE A 485 -0.58 -3.51 31.85
CA ILE A 485 -1.57 -2.81 32.68
C ILE A 485 -2.86 -2.59 31.91
N MET A 486 -2.81 -2.11 30.66
CA MET A 486 -3.98 -1.92 29.78
C MET A 486 -4.83 -3.20 29.66
N TRP A 487 -4.20 -4.38 29.70
CA TRP A 487 -4.92 -5.65 29.71
C TRP A 487 -5.45 -6.00 31.10
N MET A 488 -4.62 -5.94 32.14
CA MET A 488 -4.98 -6.38 33.48
C MET A 488 -6.08 -5.54 34.15
N VAL A 489 -6.28 -4.29 33.72
CA VAL A 489 -7.34 -3.40 34.22
C VAL A 489 -8.71 -3.67 33.59
N THR A 490 -8.81 -4.59 32.62
CA THR A 490 -10.10 -4.94 31.99
C THR A 490 -10.93 -5.88 32.85
N GLN A 491 -12.23 -5.94 32.57
CA GLN A 491 -13.12 -6.89 33.21
C GLN A 491 -12.81 -8.34 32.78
N ASN A 492 -12.56 -8.57 31.49
CA ASN A 492 -12.26 -9.93 31.00
C ASN A 492 -11.04 -10.53 31.68
N PHE A 493 -9.97 -9.75 31.90
CA PHE A 493 -8.82 -10.24 32.66
C PHE A 493 -9.19 -10.65 34.10
N ARG A 494 -9.91 -9.78 34.84
CA ARG A 494 -10.33 -10.07 36.22
C ARG A 494 -11.20 -11.32 36.32
N ASP A 495 -12.08 -11.49 35.35
CA ASP A 495 -12.98 -12.64 35.22
C ASP A 495 -12.25 -13.92 34.76
N GLY A 496 -10.97 -13.83 34.37
CA GLY A 496 -10.22 -14.97 33.82
C GLY A 496 -10.67 -15.41 32.42
N LYS A 497 -11.20 -14.49 31.62
CA LYS A 497 -11.65 -14.71 30.23
C LYS A 497 -10.55 -14.35 29.23
N PRO A 498 -10.59 -14.90 28.00
CA PRO A 498 -9.75 -14.42 26.91
C PRO A 498 -10.07 -12.95 26.55
N MET A 499 -9.18 -12.30 25.82
CA MET A 499 -9.46 -10.99 25.24
C MET A 499 -10.65 -11.08 24.28
N ASP A 500 -11.52 -10.07 24.29
CA ASP A 500 -12.65 -10.01 23.35
C ASP A 500 -12.14 -9.78 21.92
N ILE A 501 -12.48 -10.71 21.02
CA ILE A 501 -12.15 -10.66 19.59
C ILE A 501 -13.38 -10.43 18.70
N SER A 502 -14.55 -10.18 19.29
CA SER A 502 -15.78 -9.88 18.55
C SER A 502 -15.60 -8.65 17.67
N ASP A 503 -16.32 -8.62 16.55
CA ASP A 503 -16.39 -7.43 15.71
C ASP A 503 -17.32 -6.40 16.35
N SER A 504 -16.84 -5.80 17.44
CA SER A 504 -17.57 -4.80 18.22
C SER A 504 -16.62 -3.74 18.76
N GLU A 505 -17.19 -2.69 19.33
CA GLU A 505 -16.46 -1.65 20.06
C GLU A 505 -15.73 -2.18 21.30
N ARG A 506 -16.08 -3.39 21.78
CA ARG A 506 -15.46 -4.00 22.96
C ARG A 506 -14.22 -4.83 22.64
N ASN A 507 -13.84 -4.94 21.37
CA ASN A 507 -12.67 -5.70 20.95
C ASN A 507 -11.41 -5.25 21.70
N GLU A 508 -10.67 -6.20 22.26
CA GLU A 508 -9.50 -5.95 23.10
C GLU A 508 -8.17 -6.23 22.38
N VAL A 509 -8.22 -6.71 21.14
CA VAL A 509 -7.06 -7.14 20.35
C VAL A 509 -6.74 -6.17 19.21
N ARG A 510 -7.71 -5.91 18.32
CA ARG A 510 -7.49 -5.10 17.12
C ARG A 510 -7.11 -3.66 17.47
N TYR A 511 -6.19 -3.08 16.69
CA TYR A 511 -5.74 -1.69 16.85
C TYR A 511 -5.22 -1.34 18.25
N GLN A 512 -4.62 -2.31 18.95
CA GLN A 512 -4.15 -2.15 20.32
C GLN A 512 -2.83 -2.87 20.56
N HIS A 513 -1.90 -2.22 21.28
CA HIS A 513 -0.60 -2.78 21.67
C HIS A 513 -0.71 -4.15 22.35
N ARG A 514 -1.68 -4.32 23.26
CA ARG A 514 -1.90 -5.60 23.97
C ARG A 514 -2.23 -6.78 23.04
N GLY A 515 -2.80 -6.53 21.86
CA GLY A 515 -3.16 -7.58 20.90
C GLY A 515 -1.96 -8.35 20.34
N TYR A 516 -0.80 -7.72 20.25
CA TYR A 516 0.44 -8.32 19.72
C TYR A 516 1.63 -8.29 20.70
N ALA A 517 1.43 -7.80 21.92
CA ALA A 517 2.44 -7.68 22.96
C ALA A 517 3.15 -9.01 23.26
N LYS A 518 2.46 -10.15 23.20
CA LYS A 518 3.05 -11.49 23.40
C LYS A 518 4.25 -11.77 22.50
N TYR A 519 4.23 -11.33 21.23
CA TYR A 519 5.36 -11.53 20.34
C TYR A 519 6.54 -10.64 20.72
N VAL A 520 6.28 -9.39 21.11
CA VAL A 520 7.31 -8.46 21.59
C VAL A 520 7.92 -8.95 22.91
N GLU A 521 7.10 -9.53 23.79
CA GLU A 521 7.55 -10.12 25.05
C GLU A 521 8.39 -11.39 24.82
N ILE A 522 8.01 -12.25 23.86
CA ILE A 522 8.85 -13.37 23.42
C ILE A 522 10.22 -12.87 22.93
N ALA A 523 10.24 -11.80 22.12
CA ALA A 523 11.48 -11.19 21.68
C ALA A 523 12.31 -10.62 22.84
N LYS A 524 11.68 -10.02 23.86
CA LYS A 524 12.34 -9.50 25.07
C LYS A 524 12.98 -10.61 25.90
N LEU A 525 12.27 -11.72 26.13
CA LEU A 525 12.72 -12.80 27.01
C LEU A 525 13.67 -13.79 26.34
N PHE A 526 13.48 -14.03 25.05
CA PHE A 526 14.12 -15.13 24.30
C PHE A 526 14.81 -14.68 23.00
N GLY A 527 14.75 -13.39 22.67
CA GLY A 527 15.39 -12.83 21.48
C GLY A 527 14.60 -13.03 20.19
N TRP A 528 14.76 -12.09 19.25
CA TRP A 528 14.08 -12.09 17.96
C TRP A 528 14.32 -13.33 17.09
N LYS A 529 15.50 -13.97 17.21
CA LYS A 529 15.84 -15.20 16.46
C LYS A 529 14.84 -16.34 16.69
N THR A 530 14.17 -16.33 17.82
CA THR A 530 13.12 -17.30 18.16
C THR A 530 11.90 -17.15 17.27
N LEU A 531 11.42 -15.91 17.07
CA LEU A 531 10.30 -15.62 16.17
C LEU A 531 10.67 -15.86 14.70
N GLU A 532 11.89 -15.49 14.31
CA GLU A 532 12.42 -15.77 12.96
C GLU A 532 12.42 -17.26 12.66
N ARG A 533 12.85 -18.08 13.62
CA ARG A 533 12.84 -19.55 13.50
C ARG A 533 11.41 -20.07 13.39
N PHE A 534 10.50 -19.58 14.22
CA PHE A 534 9.09 -19.97 14.18
C PHE A 534 8.45 -19.71 12.81
N TRP A 535 8.59 -18.51 12.26
CA TRP A 535 8.06 -18.28 10.91
C TRP A 535 8.86 -18.98 9.83
N ARG A 536 10.17 -19.21 10.02
CA ARG A 536 10.96 -20.03 9.09
C ARG A 536 10.44 -21.47 9.02
N THR A 537 10.08 -22.10 10.14
CA THR A 537 9.49 -23.45 10.10
C THR A 537 8.17 -23.43 9.36
N TYR A 538 7.34 -22.40 9.56
CA TYR A 538 6.11 -22.22 8.77
C TYR A 538 6.37 -22.17 7.26
N GLN A 539 7.39 -21.42 6.82
CA GLN A 539 7.75 -21.39 5.40
C GLN A 539 8.16 -22.78 4.87
N LEU A 540 8.87 -23.57 5.68
CA LEU A 540 9.29 -24.93 5.31
C LEU A 540 8.12 -25.92 5.30
N ASP A 541 7.17 -25.77 6.21
CA ASP A 541 5.97 -26.61 6.28
C ASP A 541 5.04 -26.32 5.11
N TYR A 542 4.87 -25.04 4.75
CA TYR A 542 4.14 -24.63 3.54
C TYR A 542 4.67 -25.33 2.28
N LEU A 543 6.00 -25.38 2.12
CA LEU A 543 6.65 -26.04 0.97
C LEU A 543 6.43 -27.57 0.94
N LYS A 544 6.02 -28.18 2.06
CA LYS A 544 5.63 -29.59 2.16
C LYS A 544 4.12 -29.80 2.04
N GLY A 545 3.34 -28.73 1.79
CA GLY A 545 1.88 -28.77 1.78
C GLY A 545 1.24 -28.79 3.17
N VAL A 546 1.98 -28.46 4.23
CA VAL A 546 1.50 -28.44 5.61
C VAL A 546 1.26 -26.99 6.04
N GLN A 547 -0.01 -26.61 6.20
CA GLN A 547 -0.41 -25.26 6.60
C GLN A 547 -1.79 -25.30 7.27
N PRO A 548 -2.15 -24.32 8.12
CA PRO A 548 -3.51 -24.22 8.64
C PRO A 548 -4.48 -23.88 7.51
N GLU A 549 -5.73 -24.32 7.67
CA GLU A 549 -6.80 -24.01 6.72
C GLU A 549 -7.06 -22.50 6.60
N ASP A 550 -7.08 -21.80 7.75
CA ASP A 550 -7.15 -20.35 7.81
C ASP A 550 -5.90 -19.78 8.50
N ARG A 551 -5.12 -19.00 7.75
CA ARG A 551 -3.95 -18.27 8.29
C ARG A 551 -4.30 -17.25 9.37
N ASN A 552 -5.53 -16.73 9.38
CA ASN A 552 -6.01 -15.78 10.36
C ASN A 552 -6.64 -16.45 11.59
N ALA A 553 -6.72 -17.78 11.60
CA ALA A 553 -7.22 -18.60 12.70
C ALA A 553 -6.38 -19.88 12.82
N ASP A 554 -5.05 -19.73 12.91
CA ASP A 554 -4.13 -20.85 13.12
C ASP A 554 -4.48 -21.55 14.45
N PRO A 555 -4.75 -22.88 14.46
CA PRO A 555 -5.25 -23.58 15.64
C PRO A 555 -4.45 -23.30 16.91
N THR A 556 -5.15 -22.82 17.95
CA THR A 556 -4.55 -22.17 19.12
C THR A 556 -3.49 -23.04 19.79
N ASP A 557 -3.86 -24.28 20.14
CA ASP A 557 -2.97 -25.19 20.88
C ASP A 557 -1.78 -25.65 20.04
N ALA A 558 -2.01 -25.97 18.76
CA ALA A 558 -0.94 -26.35 17.85
C ALA A 558 0.05 -25.21 17.62
N ARG A 559 -0.43 -23.96 17.56
CA ARG A 559 0.41 -22.78 17.46
C ARG A 559 1.19 -22.52 18.75
N ILE A 560 0.57 -22.66 19.93
CA ILE A 560 1.27 -22.55 21.22
C ILE A 560 2.38 -23.60 21.31
N LEU A 561 2.13 -24.84 20.90
CA LEU A 561 3.13 -25.91 20.88
C LEU A 561 4.31 -25.54 19.96
N ARG A 562 4.04 -25.15 18.70
CA ARG A 562 5.11 -24.76 17.75
C ARG A 562 5.91 -23.55 18.23
N LEU A 563 5.26 -22.57 18.86
CA LEU A 563 5.95 -21.44 19.49
C LEU A 563 6.82 -21.90 20.67
N SER A 564 6.31 -22.79 21.52
CA SER A 564 7.04 -23.36 22.66
C SER A 564 8.27 -24.15 22.21
N GLU A 565 8.16 -24.92 21.13
CA GLU A 565 9.29 -25.62 20.50
C GLU A 565 10.34 -24.65 19.96
N ALA A 566 9.91 -23.57 19.30
CA ALA A 566 10.83 -22.56 18.78
C ALA A 566 11.62 -21.86 19.89
N VAL A 567 11.02 -21.67 21.06
CA VAL A 567 11.64 -21.04 22.24
C VAL A 567 12.46 -22.03 23.07
N GLY A 568 12.08 -23.31 23.06
CA GLY A 568 12.69 -24.36 23.88
C GLY A 568 12.13 -24.45 25.31
N CYS A 569 10.98 -23.85 25.59
CA CYS A 569 10.28 -23.98 26.87
C CYS A 569 8.77 -23.83 26.69
N ASP A 570 7.99 -24.23 27.70
CA ASP A 570 6.53 -24.07 27.68
C ASP A 570 6.13 -22.58 27.68
N LEU A 571 5.58 -22.09 26.56
CA LEU A 571 5.07 -20.72 26.41
C LEU A 571 3.61 -20.56 26.82
N THR A 572 2.90 -21.66 27.08
CA THR A 572 1.47 -21.64 27.46
C THR A 572 1.13 -20.59 28.52
N PRO A 573 1.92 -20.41 29.61
CA PRO A 573 1.58 -19.43 30.65
C PRO A 573 1.65 -17.97 30.16
N LEU A 574 2.61 -17.67 29.27
CA LEU A 574 2.77 -16.34 28.69
C LEU A 574 1.65 -16.03 27.68
N ILE A 575 1.28 -17.01 26.86
CA ILE A 575 0.21 -16.86 25.86
C ILE A 575 -1.16 -16.74 26.54
N HIS A 576 -1.42 -17.55 27.58
CA HIS A 576 -2.60 -17.43 28.43
C HIS A 576 -2.68 -16.03 29.04
N PHE A 577 -1.59 -15.54 29.66
CA PHE A 577 -1.57 -14.19 30.22
C PHE A 577 -1.99 -13.14 29.19
N TRP A 578 -1.51 -13.21 27.95
CA TRP A 578 -1.86 -12.28 26.87
C TRP A 578 -3.20 -12.59 26.19
N GLY A 579 -4.15 -13.16 26.93
CA GLY A 579 -5.55 -13.27 26.54
C GLY A 579 -5.88 -14.40 25.57
N VAL A 580 -4.95 -15.34 25.34
CA VAL A 580 -5.14 -16.48 24.44
C VAL A 580 -5.01 -17.78 25.26
N GLN A 581 -6.15 -18.30 25.71
CA GLN A 581 -6.20 -19.52 26.52
C GLN A 581 -6.12 -20.77 25.63
N PRO A 582 -5.54 -21.88 26.12
CA PRO A 582 -5.60 -23.16 25.40
C PRO A 582 -7.04 -23.63 25.22
N GLU A 583 -7.33 -24.19 24.05
CA GLU A 583 -8.64 -24.78 23.73
C GLU A 583 -8.81 -26.14 24.41
N ASN A 584 -7.76 -26.96 24.44
CA ASN A 584 -7.68 -28.27 25.09
C ASN A 584 -6.47 -28.31 26.05
N PRO A 585 -6.55 -27.68 27.24
CA PRO A 585 -5.40 -27.52 28.14
C PRO A 585 -4.72 -28.83 28.57
N ALA A 586 -5.48 -29.92 28.71
CA ALA A 586 -4.94 -31.22 29.10
C ALA A 586 -4.10 -31.85 27.98
N GLU A 587 -4.60 -31.80 26.74
CA GLU A 587 -3.90 -32.33 25.56
C GLU A 587 -2.66 -31.50 25.25
N LEU A 588 -2.77 -30.17 25.28
CA LEU A 588 -1.62 -29.29 25.09
C LEU A 588 -0.53 -29.57 26.14
N ARG A 589 -0.91 -29.72 27.42
CA ARG A 589 0.03 -30.06 28.50
C ARG A 589 0.74 -31.39 28.25
N ALA A 590 0.00 -32.41 27.79
CA ALA A 590 0.57 -33.70 27.43
C ALA A 590 1.55 -33.58 26.26
N ALA A 591 1.21 -32.81 25.23
CA ALA A 591 2.07 -32.57 24.07
C ALA A 591 3.36 -31.81 24.44
N ILE A 592 3.26 -30.76 25.26
CA ILE A 592 4.41 -30.01 25.81
C ILE A 592 5.35 -30.97 26.58
N ALA A 593 4.79 -31.81 27.45
CA ALA A 593 5.57 -32.79 28.22
C ALA A 593 6.24 -33.84 27.31
N GLN A 594 5.53 -34.34 26.30
CA GLN A 594 6.05 -35.29 25.32
C GLN A 594 7.24 -34.73 24.53
N ARG A 595 7.24 -33.41 24.25
CA ARG A 595 8.36 -32.69 23.61
C ARG A 595 9.50 -32.34 24.56
N GLY A 596 9.40 -32.72 25.84
CA GLY A 596 10.41 -32.44 26.86
C GLY A 596 10.53 -30.96 27.24
N LEU A 597 9.53 -30.15 26.88
CA LEU A 597 9.50 -28.71 27.15
C LEU A 597 9.10 -28.48 28.60
N ARG A 598 9.84 -27.60 29.31
CA ARG A 598 9.67 -27.36 30.74
C ARG A 598 9.17 -25.94 31.04
N PRO A 599 8.53 -25.70 32.20
CA PRO A 599 8.20 -24.36 32.67
C PRO A 599 9.43 -23.44 32.77
N SER A 600 9.27 -22.17 32.39
CA SER A 600 10.38 -21.21 32.32
C SER A 600 10.41 -20.25 33.49
N ALA A 601 11.56 -20.16 34.18
CA ALA A 601 11.78 -19.19 35.24
C ALA A 601 11.66 -17.73 34.72
N LYS A 602 12.05 -17.46 33.47
CA LYS A 602 11.90 -16.13 32.86
C LYS A 602 10.44 -15.71 32.71
N ILE A 603 9.56 -16.66 32.33
CA ILE A 603 8.13 -16.40 32.19
C ILE A 603 7.51 -16.19 33.58
N TYR A 604 7.85 -17.04 34.55
CA TYR A 604 7.42 -16.84 35.94
C TYR A 604 7.80 -15.45 36.45
N ASP A 605 9.06 -15.05 36.30
CA ASP A 605 9.57 -13.75 36.77
C ASP A 605 8.85 -12.58 36.09
N ARG A 606 8.54 -12.70 34.78
CA ARG A 606 7.78 -11.70 34.04
C ARG A 606 6.34 -11.57 34.55
N LEU A 607 5.64 -12.69 34.77
CA LEU A 607 4.28 -12.68 35.28
C LEU A 607 4.23 -12.17 36.73
N ALA A 608 5.21 -12.54 37.55
CA ALA A 608 5.36 -12.01 38.91
C ALA A 608 5.58 -10.49 38.90
N HIS A 609 6.41 -9.97 37.99
CA HIS A 609 6.59 -8.53 37.78
C HIS A 609 5.28 -7.84 37.40
N TYR A 610 4.55 -8.35 36.40
CA TYR A 610 3.25 -7.77 36.00
C TYR A 610 2.25 -7.73 37.15
N ARG A 611 2.24 -8.71 38.04
CA ARG A 611 1.39 -8.70 39.23
C ARG A 611 1.67 -7.51 40.15
N THR A 612 2.92 -7.04 40.21
CA THR A 612 3.29 -5.85 40.98
C THR A 612 2.87 -4.54 40.33
N LEU A 613 2.60 -4.53 39.02
CA LEU A 613 2.19 -3.34 38.26
C LEU A 613 0.68 -3.05 38.33
N ILE A 614 -0.12 -4.01 38.81
CA ILE A 614 -1.58 -3.86 38.86
C ILE A 614 -1.93 -2.67 39.77
N PRO A 615 -2.63 -1.65 39.24
CA PRO A 615 -3.10 -0.52 40.04
C PRO A 615 -3.98 -0.98 41.21
N MET A 616 -3.68 -0.53 42.43
CA MET A 616 -4.42 -0.89 43.64
C MET A 616 -5.33 0.23 44.16
N SER A 617 -5.29 1.40 43.53
CA SER A 617 -6.15 2.52 43.86
C SER A 617 -6.55 3.30 42.61
N ARG A 618 -7.53 4.19 42.79
CA ARG A 618 -8.00 5.11 41.76
C ARG A 618 -6.85 6.03 41.28
N GLU A 619 -6.01 6.49 42.20
CA GLU A 619 -4.85 7.34 41.91
C GLU A 619 -3.82 6.60 41.06
N GLU A 620 -3.55 5.32 41.35
CA GLU A 620 -2.61 4.53 40.55
C GLU A 620 -3.15 4.27 39.15
N PHE A 621 -4.44 3.98 39.01
CA PHE A 621 -5.10 3.82 37.72
C PHE A 621 -5.09 5.14 36.92
N ALA A 622 -5.31 6.27 37.58
CA ALA A 622 -5.22 7.59 36.95
C ALA A 622 -3.78 7.91 36.48
N ARG A 623 -2.74 7.51 37.25
CA ARG A 623 -1.34 7.64 36.80
C ARG A 623 -1.07 6.82 35.53
N HIS A 624 -1.58 5.59 35.47
CA HIS A 624 -1.51 4.77 34.25
C HIS A 624 -2.22 5.45 33.07
N ALA A 625 -3.45 5.95 33.27
CA ALA A 625 -4.20 6.66 32.25
C ALA A 625 -3.44 7.89 31.69
N ALA A 626 -2.73 8.63 32.55
CA ALA A 626 -1.94 9.79 32.16
C ALA A 626 -0.71 9.44 31.31
N VAL A 627 -0.18 8.21 31.40
CA VAL A 627 0.89 7.73 30.51
C VAL A 627 0.34 7.47 29.11
N ILE A 628 -0.83 6.82 29.02
CA ILE A 628 -1.49 6.50 27.75
C ILE A 628 -1.98 7.77 27.05
N TYR A 629 -2.54 8.71 27.82
CA TYR A 629 -3.12 9.97 27.36
C TYR A 629 -2.43 11.17 28.04
N PRO A 630 -1.22 11.55 27.60
CA PRO A 630 -0.46 12.65 28.21
C PRO A 630 -1.15 14.01 28.07
N GLY A 631 -2.05 14.17 27.09
CA GLY A 631 -2.89 15.37 26.92
C GLY A 631 -4.12 15.41 27.84
N GLY A 632 -4.28 14.45 28.74
CA GLY A 632 -5.48 14.25 29.54
C GLY A 632 -6.50 13.34 28.86
N VAL A 633 -7.50 12.88 29.64
CA VAL A 633 -8.57 11.99 29.18
C VAL A 633 -9.86 12.79 29.00
N ARG A 634 -10.36 12.87 27.76
CA ARG A 634 -11.51 13.70 27.38
C ARG A 634 -12.87 13.05 27.68
N PRO A 635 -13.86 13.83 28.15
CA PRO A 635 -15.25 13.37 28.26
C PRO A 635 -15.92 13.22 26.89
N GLY A 636 -17.03 12.47 26.84
CA GLY A 636 -17.92 12.41 25.67
C GLY A 636 -17.46 11.48 24.53
N LEU A 637 -16.35 10.77 24.72
CA LEU A 637 -15.88 9.73 23.80
C LEU A 637 -16.53 8.38 24.11
N ASN A 638 -16.38 7.41 23.20
CA ASN A 638 -17.01 6.10 23.33
C ASN A 638 -16.62 5.40 24.66
N PRO A 639 -17.58 5.05 25.53
CA PRO A 639 -17.30 4.48 26.84
C PRO A 639 -16.80 3.02 26.82
N ASN A 640 -16.86 2.34 25.67
CA ASN A 640 -16.51 0.93 25.53
C ASN A 640 -15.02 0.71 25.23
N PHE A 641 -14.31 1.69 24.66
CA PHE A 641 -12.89 1.56 24.30
C PHE A 641 -12.11 2.87 24.39
N GLY A 642 -10.78 2.75 24.29
CA GLY A 642 -9.87 3.88 24.18
C GLY A 642 -10.07 4.91 25.29
N GLU A 643 -10.00 6.19 24.91
CA GLU A 643 -10.00 7.31 25.85
C GLU A 643 -11.32 7.43 26.62
N GLY A 644 -12.46 7.17 25.97
CA GLY A 644 -13.78 7.23 26.63
C GLY A 644 -13.97 6.12 27.67
N TRP A 645 -13.41 4.92 27.44
CA TRP A 645 -13.36 3.88 28.46
C TRP A 645 -12.57 4.33 29.69
N TYR A 646 -11.39 4.93 29.49
CA TYR A 646 -10.60 5.47 30.61
C TYR A 646 -11.35 6.58 31.35
N TYR A 647 -12.09 7.44 30.65
CA TYR A 647 -12.89 8.49 31.27
C TYR A 647 -13.90 7.91 32.29
N VAL A 648 -14.62 6.86 31.89
CA VAL A 648 -15.58 6.17 32.74
C VAL A 648 -14.88 5.44 33.89
N TRP A 649 -13.82 4.69 33.60
CA TRP A 649 -13.17 3.83 34.58
C TRP A 649 -12.31 4.59 35.59
N MET A 650 -11.82 5.79 35.27
CA MET A 650 -11.15 6.65 36.25
C MET A 650 -12.05 7.04 37.43
N GLN A 651 -13.37 6.93 37.31
CA GLN A 651 -14.32 7.21 38.39
C GLN A 651 -14.76 5.95 39.14
N LYS A 652 -14.62 4.77 38.51
CA LYS A 652 -15.12 3.49 39.01
C LYS A 652 -14.03 2.57 39.57
N TYR A 653 -12.80 2.70 39.06
CA TYR A 653 -11.70 1.83 39.45
C TYR A 653 -11.33 2.08 40.91
N ASP A 654 -11.32 1.01 41.69
CA ASP A 654 -11.01 1.00 43.11
C ASP A 654 -10.17 -0.22 43.47
N ARG A 655 -9.88 -0.38 44.77
CA ARG A 655 -9.05 -1.46 45.29
C ARG A 655 -9.60 -2.86 44.96
N SER A 656 -10.93 -3.04 44.94
CA SER A 656 -11.54 -4.35 44.67
C SER A 656 -11.22 -4.85 43.25
N HIS A 657 -11.14 -3.92 42.29
CA HIS A 657 -10.75 -4.22 40.92
C HIS A 657 -9.28 -4.66 40.82
N GLY A 658 -8.39 -3.97 41.53
CA GLY A 658 -6.97 -4.35 41.62
C GLY A 658 -6.76 -5.71 42.29
N GLU A 659 -7.49 -6.00 43.37
CA GLU A 659 -7.46 -7.30 44.05
C GLU A 659 -7.95 -8.44 43.16
N ALA A 660 -9.05 -8.24 42.43
CA ALA A 660 -9.56 -9.22 41.48
C ALA A 660 -8.58 -9.48 40.31
N ALA A 661 -7.89 -8.44 39.80
CA ALA A 661 -6.86 -8.61 38.79
C ALA A 661 -5.63 -9.37 39.34
N ARG A 662 -5.20 -9.07 40.57
CA ARG A 662 -4.11 -9.82 41.24
C ARG A 662 -4.49 -11.27 41.46
N ALA A 663 -5.75 -11.55 41.80
CA ALA A 663 -6.26 -12.91 41.95
C ALA A 663 -6.29 -13.65 40.60
N ALA A 664 -6.71 -12.99 39.52
CA ALA A 664 -6.69 -13.57 38.18
C ALA A 664 -5.27 -13.97 37.73
N LEU A 665 -4.28 -13.09 37.92
CA LEU A 665 -2.89 -13.41 37.59
C LEU A 665 -2.31 -14.49 38.51
N GLN A 666 -2.69 -14.51 39.79
CA GLN A 666 -2.28 -15.57 40.70
C GLN A 666 -2.82 -16.93 40.24
N ARG A 667 -4.08 -17.02 39.78
CA ARG A 667 -4.62 -18.26 39.22
C ARG A 667 -3.80 -18.77 38.03
N ILE A 668 -3.35 -17.88 37.14
CA ILE A 668 -2.46 -18.26 36.03
C ILE A 668 -1.14 -18.82 36.58
N LEU A 669 -0.54 -18.17 37.57
CA LEU A 669 0.68 -18.68 38.21
C LEU A 669 0.47 -20.05 38.85
N ASP A 670 -0.64 -20.27 39.55
CA ASP A 670 -0.94 -21.54 40.23
C ASP A 670 -1.18 -22.68 39.23
N ILE A 671 -1.84 -22.40 38.10
CA ILE A 671 -2.11 -23.39 37.03
C ILE A 671 -0.82 -23.92 36.41
N TYR A 672 0.15 -23.05 36.18
CA TYR A 672 1.35 -23.36 35.37
C TYR A 672 2.63 -23.51 36.19
N PHE A 673 2.66 -22.99 37.41
CA PHE A 673 3.79 -23.02 38.33
C PHE A 673 3.34 -23.45 39.74
N PRO A 674 2.70 -24.63 39.90
CA PRO A 674 2.13 -25.06 41.17
C PRO A 674 3.17 -25.26 42.29
N TYR A 675 4.44 -25.40 41.91
CA TYR A 675 5.58 -25.52 42.84
C TYR A 675 6.39 -24.22 42.96
N GLY A 676 5.81 -23.10 42.52
CA GLY A 676 6.48 -21.80 42.48
C GLY A 676 7.49 -21.67 41.34
N ARG A 677 8.43 -20.73 41.50
CA ARG A 677 9.43 -20.38 40.49
C ARG A 677 10.29 -21.60 40.09
N PRO A 678 10.35 -21.97 38.80
CA PRO A 678 11.23 -23.05 38.32
C PRO A 678 12.71 -22.78 38.63
N ARG A 679 13.48 -23.85 38.89
CA ARG A 679 14.94 -23.78 39.00
C ARG A 679 15.56 -23.50 37.62
N ARG A 680 16.69 -22.79 37.62
CA ARG A 680 17.40 -22.38 36.39
C ARG A 680 17.93 -23.57 35.60
#